data_AF-A0A924W544-F1
#
_entry.id   AF-A0A924W544-F1
#
_cell.length_a   1.000
_cell.length_b   1.000
_cell.length_c   1.000
_cell.angle_alpha   90.00
_cell.angle_beta   90.00
_cell.angle_gamma   90.00
#
_symmetry.space_group_name_H-M   'P 1'
#
loop_
_entity.id
_entity.type
_entity.pdbx_description
1 polymer ?
#
loop_
_entity_poly.entity_id
_entity_poly.type
_entity_poly.pdbx_seq_one_letter_code
_entity_poly.pdbx_strand_id
1 'polypeptide(L)'
;MLRSDLFSRLTLDRGNLVAALVCLFVAQVAGAQSSYSEGFEGLTPAGGGQFGPPQLIARGWTFRNQSSPVGSSSWYGSDGVASFSPHTGHQVLAADFGSTNSNQSNAMISNWAILPPIAGLAAGDIMRFFATGSIYLRPDRLQVRYSPSGGTSTGSSASDVGDFTQVLVDIHPIPRSSTWSGYEVTVPGSGRLAFRYYLPDADSNSGAGGYFGIDTLTIGTPPPGAYPIPVAGETVTWTTAMSPIILTGNVVIPLGGAVLVEPGVEIRAEAESTLFIEGTLRAEGTQASRVRVIAANAWPPVLMVRGTLDATFTDIIGYVQPDAGSTTVLTDATLAGGGMQNTIILLDRMPFVQLNRVTVDEVNLVLEDCWSILRDVHVNNRSLVINRGISLMQGVTVSGADARIYADTVAQPVYVGGITVSGFTGGPGLSLSNSNFLVGPGVVLNNSQFPLAIGFGLMPGSDFAASGNQYQSIAYIPDNAIGHQYWARTPYPYAWLGHSGADITLDPGLTLLMDFNAGMVGYLSAVGTPEQPIVIRSLNPAIGWRGAVSHPQAIGLFLNPGSRVENVDISGTVEAAAIDADGVSLNNSVVHDNIIGMESLSSRIGKTRFVNNGLGLRGRSTLLGATNPLSFEGNGIGLLPQIALDARFNWWNDPTGPRSPRNPAGRGDSVSGDYAPDTLVTPFRTAPPDSSDSPPVVHVIGPDFKMQGGANLAGYLLRPGTKFIIRWDSSDDSSIVRHRILFARSVLFDTVIADDIPGNVRSFEWTVPSIGFEFNSPQRLMVIATDSAGQEGWAETRISIPSERLVGDLDIVEDLGGQTFIGGTLFPLLHLTGSVNDFATFRATILLEADGQQIDSITNQQHHDADWITPLPVVSTDAARLAISANNNENDVVWFFEPTYFAIRHDPRLGLIPPTVNMLTPVAGQGFRGGSVVGITWSAQDSDDGLYSFDIQVSVDGGDTWKLLAEHLAPTARSYNWRLPDSTGIADVRLRVIARDMHFQNSTSGHDRIFSITPGSGMNCLGDWNQDGAANSQDLFDFLPEFFTDNADFNMDGSTNSQDFFDFLSAFFAGC
;
A
#
# COMPACT_ATOMS: atom_id res chain seq x y z
N MET A 1 -50.46 12.02 -32.33
CA MET A 1 -51.14 11.24 -33.39
C MET A 1 -51.07 12.07 -34.67
N LEU A 2 -50.06 11.87 -35.54
CA LEU A 2 -49.99 12.36 -36.94
C LEU A 2 -48.60 12.10 -37.55
N ARG A 3 -48.59 11.62 -38.80
CA ARG A 3 -47.46 11.56 -39.76
C ARG A 3 -47.27 12.93 -40.42
N SER A 4 -46.04 13.20 -40.89
CA SER A 4 -45.65 13.76 -42.21
C SER A 4 -44.34 14.55 -42.06
N ASP A 5 -43.21 14.08 -42.61
CA ASP A 5 -42.70 14.44 -43.97
C ASP A 5 -42.02 15.82 -43.97
N LEU A 6 -40.96 16.17 -44.70
CA LEU A 6 -40.03 15.52 -45.61
C LEU A 6 -38.95 16.60 -45.89
N PHE A 7 -37.67 16.19 -45.97
CA PHE A 7 -36.66 16.53 -47.00
C PHE A 7 -36.37 18.01 -47.39
N SER A 8 -35.10 18.40 -47.53
CA SER A 8 -34.26 18.08 -48.72
C SER A 8 -32.81 18.56 -48.50
N ARG A 9 -31.77 17.71 -48.60
CA ARG A 9 -31.03 17.17 -49.78
C ARG A 9 -29.89 18.06 -50.30
N LEU A 10 -28.69 17.46 -50.40
CA LEU A 10 -27.92 17.17 -51.64
C LEU A 10 -26.64 16.40 -51.21
N THR A 11 -26.11 15.32 -51.81
CA THR A 11 -26.50 14.29 -52.80
C THR A 11 -25.32 13.31 -52.81
N LEU A 12 -25.56 12.00 -52.66
CA LEU A 12 -24.58 10.95 -52.97
C LEU A 12 -25.30 9.93 -53.84
N ASP A 13 -24.84 9.82 -55.07
CA ASP A 13 -25.42 8.97 -56.12
C ASP A 13 -24.74 7.60 -56.15
N ARG A 14 -25.47 6.67 -56.74
CA ARG A 14 -25.41 5.21 -56.69
C ARG A 14 -24.11 4.58 -57.22
N GLY A 15 -23.71 3.49 -56.56
CA GLY A 15 -22.78 2.51 -57.10
C GLY A 15 -22.51 1.32 -56.18
N ASN A 16 -23.27 0.22 -56.36
CA ASN A 16 -22.94 -1.16 -55.99
C ASN A 16 -23.07 -1.62 -54.53
N LEU A 17 -24.34 -1.80 -54.13
CA LEU A 17 -24.81 -2.93 -53.32
C LEU A 17 -24.62 -4.25 -54.10
N VAL A 18 -23.47 -4.91 -53.98
CA VAL A 18 -23.30 -6.37 -54.17
C VAL A 18 -22.04 -6.81 -53.40
N ALA A 19 -22.19 -7.37 -52.19
CA ALA A 19 -21.24 -8.33 -51.56
C ALA A 19 -21.63 -8.65 -50.10
N ALA A 20 -22.83 -9.18 -49.88
CA ALA A 20 -23.19 -9.79 -48.60
C ALA A 20 -24.27 -10.86 -48.82
N LEU A 21 -23.90 -11.93 -49.53
CA LEU A 21 -24.43 -13.30 -49.43
C LEU A 21 -23.91 -14.09 -50.65
N VAL A 22 -23.57 -15.36 -50.42
CA VAL A 22 -22.96 -16.34 -51.35
C VAL A 22 -21.42 -16.34 -51.33
N CYS A 23 -20.86 -17.14 -50.41
CA CYS A 23 -19.65 -17.94 -50.66
C CYS A 23 -19.77 -19.24 -49.85
N LEU A 24 -20.67 -20.10 -50.31
CA LEU A 24 -20.63 -21.54 -50.06
C LEU A 24 -19.57 -22.12 -51.02
N PHE A 25 -18.56 -22.80 -50.48
CA PHE A 25 -17.57 -23.63 -51.18
C PHE A 25 -16.98 -23.06 -52.49
N VAL A 26 -15.93 -22.24 -52.35
CA VAL A 26 -14.73 -22.43 -53.18
C VAL A 26 -13.60 -22.68 -52.20
N ALA A 27 -13.31 -23.96 -51.94
CA ALA A 27 -11.96 -24.34 -51.57
C ALA A 27 -11.07 -23.97 -52.76
N GLN A 28 -10.54 -22.74 -52.75
CA GLN A 28 -9.32 -22.48 -53.50
C GLN A 28 -8.29 -23.39 -52.86
N VAL A 29 -7.93 -24.46 -53.57
CA VAL A 29 -6.65 -25.10 -53.37
C VAL A 29 -5.61 -24.05 -53.77
N ALA A 30 -5.30 -23.12 -52.85
CA ALA A 30 -3.98 -22.56 -52.80
C ALA A 30 -3.06 -23.77 -52.59
N GLY A 31 -2.29 -24.14 -53.61
CA GLY A 31 -1.28 -25.18 -53.44
C GLY A 31 -0.42 -24.79 -52.25
N ALA A 32 -0.28 -25.68 -51.27
CA ALA A 32 0.55 -25.46 -50.11
C ALA A 32 1.95 -25.02 -50.58
N GLN A 33 2.37 -23.82 -50.18
CA GLN A 33 3.70 -23.31 -50.46
C GLN A 33 4.72 -24.10 -49.62
N SER A 34 5.90 -24.41 -50.17
CA SER A 34 6.90 -25.14 -49.40
C SER A 34 7.42 -24.31 -48.22
N SER A 35 7.59 -24.95 -47.06
CA SER A 35 8.24 -24.39 -45.87
C SER A 35 9.04 -25.50 -45.20
N TYR A 36 10.36 -25.47 -45.39
CA TYR A 36 11.29 -26.43 -44.81
C TYR A 36 12.47 -25.69 -44.20
N SER A 37 12.81 -25.99 -42.94
CA SER A 37 14.00 -25.46 -42.28
C SER A 37 14.78 -26.55 -41.55
N GLU A 38 16.09 -26.38 -41.50
CA GLU A 38 17.00 -27.24 -40.74
C GLU A 38 18.16 -26.39 -40.20
N GLY A 39 18.28 -26.32 -38.87
CA GLY A 39 19.34 -25.62 -38.16
C GLY A 39 20.48 -26.54 -37.70
N PHE A 40 20.40 -27.85 -38.00
CA PHE A 40 21.44 -28.84 -37.74
C PHE A 40 21.81 -29.04 -36.26
N GLU A 41 20.85 -28.84 -35.37
CA GLU A 41 20.99 -29.03 -33.93
C GLU A 41 20.70 -30.48 -33.48
N GLY A 42 21.44 -30.94 -32.46
CA GLY A 42 21.29 -32.26 -31.84
C GLY A 42 21.83 -33.42 -32.68
N LEU A 43 22.76 -33.15 -33.59
CA LEU A 43 23.42 -34.12 -34.45
C LEU A 43 24.59 -34.80 -33.74
N THR A 44 24.72 -36.10 -33.94
CA THR A 44 25.89 -36.86 -33.49
C THR A 44 26.70 -37.32 -34.70
N PRO A 45 28.01 -37.59 -34.54
CA PRO A 45 28.81 -38.23 -35.59
C PRO A 45 28.18 -39.54 -36.06
N ALA A 46 28.40 -39.88 -37.33
CA ALA A 46 27.88 -41.13 -37.91
C ALA A 46 28.48 -42.36 -37.21
N GLY A 47 27.65 -43.34 -36.87
CA GLY A 47 28.11 -44.64 -36.34
C GLY A 47 28.88 -45.44 -37.40
N GLY A 48 29.73 -46.38 -36.97
CA GLY A 48 30.55 -47.19 -37.88
C GLY A 48 29.73 -47.89 -38.97
N GLY A 49 29.99 -47.55 -40.24
CA GLY A 49 29.31 -48.11 -41.42
C GLY A 49 28.15 -47.27 -41.98
N GLN A 50 27.80 -46.14 -41.35
CA GLN A 50 26.77 -45.22 -41.81
C GLN A 50 27.39 -43.97 -42.42
N PHE A 51 26.91 -43.56 -43.59
CA PHE A 51 27.24 -42.25 -44.16
C PHE A 51 26.16 -41.27 -43.70
N GLY A 52 26.50 -40.24 -42.92
CA GLY A 52 25.55 -39.21 -42.43
C GLY A 52 25.06 -39.34 -40.97
N PRO A 53 24.61 -38.22 -40.33
CA PRO A 53 24.05 -38.24 -38.98
C PRO A 53 22.75 -39.07 -38.87
N PRO A 54 22.60 -39.94 -37.85
CA PRO A 54 21.38 -40.74 -37.65
C PRO A 54 20.09 -39.92 -37.54
N GLN A 55 20.16 -38.75 -36.92
CA GLN A 55 19.04 -37.86 -36.69
C GLN A 55 18.48 -37.30 -38.00
N LEU A 56 19.35 -36.90 -38.93
CA LEU A 56 18.92 -36.40 -40.25
C LEU A 56 18.35 -37.54 -41.11
N ILE A 57 18.93 -38.74 -41.02
CA ILE A 57 18.38 -39.93 -41.71
C ILE A 57 16.98 -40.26 -41.20
N ALA A 58 16.75 -40.18 -39.88
CA ALA A 58 15.41 -40.34 -39.29
C ALA A 58 14.42 -39.27 -39.79
N ARG A 59 14.90 -38.06 -40.11
CA ARG A 59 14.14 -36.97 -40.74
C ARG A 59 14.01 -37.09 -42.26
N GLY A 60 14.45 -38.20 -42.85
CA GLY A 60 14.28 -38.52 -44.28
C GLY A 60 15.40 -38.04 -45.21
N TRP A 61 16.51 -37.54 -44.66
CA TRP A 61 17.72 -37.28 -45.45
C TRP A 61 18.35 -38.59 -45.93
N THR A 62 19.05 -38.52 -47.07
CA THR A 62 19.83 -39.64 -47.60
C THR A 62 21.25 -39.18 -47.87
N PHE A 63 22.22 -39.89 -47.33
CA PHE A 63 23.63 -39.57 -47.51
C PHE A 63 24.33 -40.68 -48.28
N ARG A 64 25.23 -40.30 -49.20
CA ARG A 64 25.98 -41.25 -50.02
C ARG A 64 27.37 -40.75 -50.30
N ASN A 65 28.36 -41.52 -49.88
CA ASN A 65 29.75 -41.27 -50.25
C ASN A 65 30.12 -42.09 -51.49
N GLN A 66 30.21 -41.41 -52.64
CA GLN A 66 30.64 -41.99 -53.91
C GLN A 66 32.05 -41.55 -54.30
N SER A 67 32.82 -41.07 -53.33
CA SER A 67 34.22 -40.75 -53.56
C SER A 67 34.98 -41.98 -54.06
N SER A 68 36.01 -41.76 -54.86
CA SER A 68 36.84 -42.83 -55.41
C SER A 68 38.30 -42.54 -55.10
N PRO A 69 38.97 -43.34 -54.26
CA PRO A 69 38.41 -44.40 -53.39
C PRO A 69 37.45 -43.85 -52.30
N VAL A 70 36.51 -44.65 -51.80
CA VAL A 70 35.62 -44.24 -50.70
C VAL A 70 36.43 -44.03 -49.42
N GLY A 71 36.27 -42.88 -48.77
CA GLY A 71 36.97 -42.51 -47.54
C GLY A 71 36.30 -43.02 -46.25
N SER A 72 36.85 -42.63 -45.11
CA SER A 72 36.38 -43.04 -43.77
C SER A 72 35.37 -42.11 -43.13
N SER A 73 35.16 -40.90 -43.67
CA SER A 73 34.14 -39.94 -43.21
C SER A 73 33.08 -39.69 -44.30
N SER A 74 32.02 -38.99 -43.93
CA SER A 74 31.00 -38.46 -44.84
C SER A 74 30.53 -37.11 -44.27
N TRP A 75 29.26 -36.76 -44.42
CA TRP A 75 28.66 -35.64 -43.71
C TRP A 75 28.43 -36.00 -42.24
N TYR A 76 28.71 -35.08 -41.32
CA TYR A 76 28.53 -35.29 -39.88
C TYR A 76 28.16 -34.00 -39.14
N GLY A 77 27.52 -34.13 -37.97
CA GLY A 77 27.28 -33.01 -37.07
C GLY A 77 28.56 -32.61 -36.33
N SER A 78 28.80 -31.30 -36.16
CA SER A 78 29.97 -30.77 -35.48
C SER A 78 29.66 -29.49 -34.72
N ASP A 79 30.26 -29.27 -33.56
CA ASP A 79 30.08 -28.06 -32.74
C ASP A 79 30.89 -26.85 -33.29
N GLY A 80 31.41 -26.97 -34.51
CA GLY A 80 32.39 -26.07 -35.10
C GLY A 80 33.83 -26.57 -34.94
N VAL A 81 34.78 -25.83 -35.51
CA VAL A 81 36.23 -26.06 -35.36
C VAL A 81 36.89 -24.77 -34.90
N ALA A 82 38.15 -24.81 -34.45
CA ALA A 82 38.88 -23.61 -34.00
C ALA A 82 38.89 -22.42 -35.00
N SER A 83 38.55 -22.66 -36.28
CA SER A 83 38.47 -21.64 -37.33
C SER A 83 37.09 -20.98 -37.54
N PHE A 84 35.97 -21.55 -37.06
CA PHE A 84 34.64 -20.92 -37.10
C PHE A 84 33.66 -21.63 -36.15
N SER A 85 32.77 -20.84 -35.53
CA SER A 85 31.64 -21.32 -34.74
C SER A 85 30.40 -21.54 -35.61
N PRO A 86 29.39 -22.31 -35.15
CA PRO A 86 28.07 -22.41 -35.81
C PRO A 86 27.49 -21.03 -36.16
N HIS A 87 26.72 -20.94 -37.26
CA HIS A 87 26.10 -19.70 -37.69
C HIS A 87 24.95 -19.30 -36.76
N THR A 88 24.17 -20.30 -36.34
CA THR A 88 23.11 -20.19 -35.33
C THR A 88 23.16 -21.43 -34.45
N GLY A 89 22.80 -21.32 -33.17
CA GLY A 89 22.75 -22.48 -32.28
C GLY A 89 24.13 -23.05 -31.93
N HIS A 90 24.24 -24.37 -31.76
CA HIS A 90 25.41 -25.05 -31.20
C HIS A 90 26.10 -26.00 -32.19
N GLN A 91 25.50 -26.34 -33.33
CA GLN A 91 26.04 -27.35 -34.25
C GLN A 91 25.85 -27.01 -35.73
N VAL A 92 26.69 -27.60 -36.58
CA VAL A 92 26.63 -27.46 -38.05
C VAL A 92 26.63 -28.83 -38.72
N LEU A 93 26.19 -28.90 -39.97
CA LEU A 93 26.43 -30.06 -40.83
C LEU A 93 27.75 -29.86 -41.59
N ALA A 94 28.76 -30.64 -41.26
CA ALA A 94 30.11 -30.52 -41.80
C ALA A 94 30.49 -31.68 -42.71
N ALA A 95 31.45 -31.43 -43.60
CA ALA A 95 32.15 -32.45 -44.36
C ALA A 95 33.63 -32.07 -44.50
N ASP A 96 34.46 -33.10 -44.64
CA ASP A 96 35.91 -32.94 -44.74
C ASP A 96 36.54 -33.89 -45.77
N PHE A 97 37.84 -33.70 -45.98
CA PHE A 97 38.69 -34.50 -46.85
C PHE A 97 38.62 -36.02 -46.59
N GLY A 98 38.22 -36.46 -45.39
CA GLY A 98 38.02 -37.86 -45.04
C GLY A 98 36.91 -38.54 -45.87
N SER A 99 36.15 -37.76 -46.65
CA SER A 99 35.20 -38.27 -47.66
C SER A 99 35.88 -39.19 -48.69
N THR A 100 37.17 -39.02 -48.97
CA THR A 100 37.95 -39.91 -49.86
C THR A 100 39.20 -40.43 -49.13
N ASN A 101 39.79 -41.53 -49.61
CA ASN A 101 41.16 -41.88 -49.20
C ASN A 101 42.15 -41.12 -50.12
N SER A 102 42.59 -39.96 -49.65
CA SER A 102 43.43 -39.02 -50.41
C SER A 102 44.86 -39.52 -50.68
N ASN A 103 45.29 -40.64 -50.09
CA ASN A 103 46.62 -41.21 -50.32
C ASN A 103 46.77 -41.93 -51.69
N GLN A 104 45.74 -41.92 -52.55
CA GLN A 104 45.78 -42.53 -53.88
C GLN A 104 45.80 -41.44 -54.97
N SER A 105 46.66 -41.63 -55.99
CA SER A 105 46.70 -40.75 -57.17
C SER A 105 45.36 -40.72 -57.90
N ASN A 106 44.91 -39.54 -58.32
CA ASN A 106 43.61 -39.30 -58.96
C ASN A 106 42.39 -39.59 -58.06
N ALA A 107 42.51 -39.43 -56.73
CA ALA A 107 41.37 -39.52 -55.84
C ALA A 107 40.34 -38.43 -56.19
N MET A 108 39.05 -38.74 -56.09
CA MET A 108 37.94 -37.80 -56.31
C MET A 108 37.01 -37.83 -55.10
N ILE A 109 36.64 -36.66 -54.56
CA ILE A 109 35.58 -36.55 -53.56
C ILE A 109 34.24 -36.34 -54.26
N SER A 110 33.25 -37.16 -53.90
CA SER A 110 31.86 -36.98 -54.30
C SER A 110 30.95 -37.49 -53.20
N ASN A 111 30.68 -36.63 -52.22
CA ASN A 111 29.91 -36.97 -51.03
C ASN A 111 28.60 -36.17 -50.96
N TRP A 112 27.47 -36.88 -50.94
CA TRP A 112 26.13 -36.33 -51.13
C TRP A 112 25.34 -36.30 -49.82
N ALA A 113 24.63 -35.18 -49.60
CA ALA A 113 23.58 -35.03 -48.60
C ALA A 113 22.28 -34.63 -49.32
N ILE A 114 21.40 -35.60 -49.52
CA ILE A 114 20.14 -35.46 -50.23
C ILE A 114 19.05 -35.12 -49.22
N LEU A 115 18.35 -34.00 -49.42
CA LEU A 115 17.28 -33.54 -48.54
C LEU A 115 16.10 -34.54 -48.54
N PRO A 116 15.18 -34.52 -47.56
CA PRO A 116 13.90 -35.24 -47.66
C PRO A 116 13.04 -34.71 -48.84
N PRO A 117 11.99 -35.44 -49.27
CA PRO A 117 11.02 -34.86 -50.20
C PRO A 117 10.29 -33.70 -49.51
N ILE A 118 10.35 -32.51 -50.09
CA ILE A 118 9.74 -31.31 -49.51
C ILE A 118 8.31 -31.18 -50.05
N ALA A 119 7.34 -31.22 -49.14
CA ALA A 119 5.93 -31.05 -49.49
C ALA A 119 5.69 -29.65 -50.06
N GLY A 120 4.97 -29.55 -51.18
CA GLY A 120 4.62 -28.27 -51.79
C GLY A 120 5.76 -27.57 -52.55
N LEU A 121 6.92 -28.21 -52.75
CA LEU A 121 8.05 -27.63 -53.48
C LEU A 121 7.65 -27.29 -54.93
N ALA A 122 7.77 -26.03 -55.30
CA ALA A 122 7.33 -25.50 -56.59
C ALA A 122 8.41 -24.67 -57.28
N ALA A 123 8.20 -24.40 -58.57
CA ALA A 123 9.08 -23.53 -59.33
C ALA A 123 9.01 -22.10 -58.78
N GLY A 124 10.16 -21.53 -58.42
CA GLY A 124 10.25 -20.18 -57.86
C GLY A 124 10.48 -20.11 -56.35
N ASP A 125 10.37 -21.23 -55.61
CA ASP A 125 10.78 -21.27 -54.21
C ASP A 125 12.27 -20.94 -54.06
N ILE A 126 12.67 -20.35 -52.93
CA ILE A 126 14.07 -19.98 -52.66
C ILE A 126 14.64 -20.89 -51.58
N MET A 127 15.76 -21.56 -51.89
CA MET A 127 16.60 -22.26 -50.92
C MET A 127 17.71 -21.33 -50.44
N ARG A 128 17.80 -21.12 -49.13
CA ARG A 128 18.84 -20.35 -48.45
C ARG A 128 19.64 -21.24 -47.52
N PHE A 129 20.94 -21.02 -47.44
CA PHE A 129 21.81 -21.65 -46.46
C PHE A 129 23.08 -20.83 -46.29
N PHE A 130 23.78 -21.03 -45.19
CA PHE A 130 25.07 -20.43 -44.95
C PHE A 130 26.15 -21.50 -45.11
N ALA A 131 27.30 -21.11 -45.69
CA ALA A 131 28.48 -21.98 -45.74
C ALA A 131 29.74 -21.21 -45.38
N THR A 132 30.68 -21.88 -44.72
CA THR A 132 32.03 -21.37 -44.47
C THR A 132 33.03 -22.52 -44.42
N GLY A 133 34.27 -22.24 -44.82
CA GLY A 133 35.40 -23.16 -44.78
C GLY A 133 36.45 -22.76 -43.73
N SER A 134 37.23 -23.74 -43.28
CA SER A 134 38.34 -23.49 -42.36
C SER A 134 39.40 -22.57 -42.98
N ILE A 135 39.79 -21.51 -42.26
CA ILE A 135 40.89 -20.61 -42.65
C ILE A 135 42.26 -21.29 -42.65
N TYR A 136 42.40 -22.43 -41.97
CA TYR A 136 43.67 -23.15 -41.83
C TYR A 136 43.89 -24.18 -42.93
N LEU A 137 42.86 -24.47 -43.75
CA LEU A 137 42.88 -25.55 -44.73
C LEU A 137 42.69 -25.04 -46.17
N ARG A 138 42.84 -25.97 -47.12
CA ARG A 138 42.74 -25.70 -48.56
C ARG A 138 41.28 -25.45 -48.96
N PRO A 139 41.04 -24.80 -50.12
CA PRO A 139 39.70 -24.42 -50.52
C PRO A 139 38.85 -25.60 -51.00
N ASP A 140 37.61 -25.69 -50.51
CA ASP A 140 36.66 -26.75 -50.86
C ASP A 140 35.68 -26.33 -51.97
N ARG A 141 34.84 -27.28 -52.40
CA ARG A 141 33.79 -27.07 -53.39
C ARG A 141 32.47 -27.72 -52.99
N LEU A 142 31.44 -26.90 -52.88
CA LEU A 142 30.07 -27.34 -52.58
C LEU A 142 29.16 -27.06 -53.77
N GLN A 143 28.44 -28.08 -54.23
CA GLN A 143 27.38 -27.93 -55.22
C GLN A 143 26.02 -28.11 -54.56
N VAL A 144 25.05 -27.29 -54.94
CA VAL A 144 23.63 -27.61 -54.76
C VAL A 144 23.10 -28.12 -56.08
N ARG A 145 22.49 -29.31 -56.06
CA ARG A 145 21.99 -29.97 -57.26
C ARG A 145 20.52 -30.35 -57.10
N TYR A 146 19.85 -30.42 -58.24
CA TYR A 146 18.42 -30.65 -58.34
C TYR A 146 18.11 -31.83 -59.25
N SER A 147 17.20 -32.69 -58.80
CA SER A 147 16.61 -33.80 -59.56
C SER A 147 15.20 -33.43 -60.01
N PRO A 148 14.97 -33.21 -61.30
CA PRO A 148 13.65 -32.91 -61.84
C PRO A 148 12.65 -34.08 -61.73
N SER A 149 13.14 -35.32 -61.65
CA SER A 149 12.29 -36.51 -61.51
C SER A 149 11.87 -36.78 -60.06
N GLY A 150 12.44 -36.06 -59.08
CA GLY A 150 12.31 -36.36 -57.66
C GLY A 150 13.07 -37.61 -57.21
N GLY A 151 13.79 -38.26 -58.13
CA GLY A 151 14.62 -39.42 -57.87
C GLY A 151 15.79 -39.11 -56.94
N THR A 152 16.32 -40.14 -56.28
CA THR A 152 17.44 -40.01 -55.34
C THR A 152 18.70 -40.69 -55.86
N SER A 153 18.72 -41.27 -57.06
CA SER A 153 19.92 -41.92 -57.62
C SER A 153 21.02 -40.89 -57.85
N THR A 154 22.24 -41.20 -57.43
CA THR A 154 23.42 -40.34 -57.61
C THR A 154 24.40 -40.93 -58.64
N GLY A 155 23.99 -42.00 -59.35
CA GLY A 155 24.82 -42.72 -60.33
C GLY A 155 25.70 -43.80 -59.70
N SER A 156 26.73 -44.24 -60.43
CA SER A 156 27.57 -45.39 -60.08
C SER A 156 29.04 -45.05 -59.80
N SER A 157 29.50 -43.87 -60.20
CA SER A 157 30.90 -43.41 -60.09
C SER A 157 31.02 -42.06 -59.38
N ALA A 158 32.24 -41.67 -59.01
CA ALA A 158 32.53 -40.38 -58.36
C ALA A 158 32.24 -39.16 -59.25
N SER A 159 32.19 -39.31 -60.58
CA SER A 159 31.85 -38.23 -61.53
C SER A 159 30.37 -38.26 -61.93
N ASP A 160 29.67 -39.37 -61.71
CA ASP A 160 28.25 -39.49 -62.04
C ASP A 160 27.41 -38.56 -61.16
N VAL A 161 26.22 -38.21 -61.65
CA VAL A 161 25.25 -37.35 -60.94
C VAL A 161 23.87 -37.98 -60.79
N GLY A 162 23.64 -39.13 -61.44
CA GLY A 162 22.37 -39.83 -61.44
C GLY A 162 21.20 -38.92 -61.83
N ASP A 163 20.19 -38.87 -60.96
CA ASP A 163 18.98 -38.07 -61.15
C ASP A 163 19.23 -36.56 -60.94
N PHE A 164 20.33 -36.15 -60.29
CA PHE A 164 20.67 -34.76 -59.95
C PHE A 164 21.39 -34.02 -61.10
N THR A 165 20.75 -34.02 -62.27
CA THR A 165 21.32 -33.53 -63.53
C THR A 165 21.49 -32.01 -63.58
N GLN A 166 20.75 -31.24 -62.78
CA GLN A 166 20.83 -29.78 -62.74
C GLN A 166 21.67 -29.29 -61.56
N VAL A 167 22.58 -28.33 -61.80
CA VAL A 167 23.32 -27.62 -60.75
C VAL A 167 22.64 -26.28 -60.52
N LEU A 168 22.25 -26.00 -59.27
CA LEU A 168 21.61 -24.73 -58.89
C LEU A 168 22.65 -23.70 -58.44
N VAL A 169 23.66 -24.13 -57.69
CA VAL A 169 24.86 -23.32 -57.40
C VAL A 169 26.08 -24.22 -57.31
N ASP A 170 27.22 -23.67 -57.70
CA ASP A 170 28.53 -24.30 -57.60
C ASP A 170 29.49 -23.32 -56.90
N ILE A 171 29.79 -23.62 -55.64
CA ILE A 171 30.58 -22.76 -54.76
C ILE A 171 32.00 -23.31 -54.75
N HIS A 172 32.91 -22.66 -55.48
CA HIS A 172 34.33 -23.02 -55.49
C HIS A 172 35.23 -21.79 -55.72
N PRO A 173 36.14 -21.45 -54.78
CA PRO A 173 36.25 -22.03 -53.45
C PRO A 173 35.12 -21.60 -52.51
N ILE A 174 34.76 -22.45 -51.54
CA ILE A 174 33.98 -21.99 -50.38
C ILE A 174 34.78 -20.91 -49.63
N PRO A 175 34.19 -19.75 -49.28
CA PRO A 175 34.87 -18.70 -48.53
C PRO A 175 35.46 -19.22 -47.23
N ARG A 176 36.70 -18.83 -46.95
CA ARG A 176 37.43 -19.20 -45.74
C ARG A 176 37.44 -18.02 -44.80
N SER A 177 36.56 -18.02 -43.81
CA SER A 177 36.39 -16.93 -42.86
C SER A 177 35.91 -17.45 -41.51
N SER A 178 36.16 -16.69 -40.44
CA SER A 178 35.48 -16.91 -39.15
C SER A 178 34.00 -16.49 -39.19
N THR A 179 33.58 -15.81 -40.26
CA THR A 179 32.19 -15.43 -40.54
C THR A 179 31.59 -16.32 -41.63
N TRP A 180 30.26 -16.40 -41.66
CA TRP A 180 29.52 -17.20 -42.62
C TRP A 180 29.12 -16.42 -43.87
N SER A 181 29.10 -17.08 -45.03
CA SER A 181 28.57 -16.52 -46.28
C SER A 181 27.21 -17.14 -46.59
N GLY A 182 26.20 -16.29 -46.80
CA GLY A 182 24.85 -16.72 -47.19
C GLY A 182 24.74 -16.98 -48.69
N TYR A 183 24.01 -18.02 -49.07
CA TYR A 183 23.74 -18.41 -50.44
C TYR A 183 22.24 -18.56 -50.66
N GLU A 184 21.76 -18.05 -51.79
CA GLU A 184 20.36 -18.20 -52.22
C GLU A 184 20.32 -18.84 -53.62
N VAL A 185 19.44 -19.83 -53.80
CA VAL A 185 19.18 -20.46 -55.10
C VAL A 185 17.69 -20.63 -55.35
N THR A 186 17.26 -20.34 -56.57
CA THR A 186 15.87 -20.57 -57.01
C THR A 186 15.66 -22.03 -57.36
N VAL A 187 14.59 -22.62 -56.83
CA VAL A 187 14.19 -24.00 -57.09
C VAL A 187 13.46 -24.08 -58.45
N PRO A 188 13.88 -24.97 -59.38
CA PRO A 188 13.30 -25.04 -60.73
C PRO A 188 11.88 -25.62 -60.81
N GLY A 189 11.40 -26.33 -59.79
CA GLY A 189 10.13 -27.05 -59.82
C GLY A 189 9.98 -28.06 -58.69
N SER A 190 8.94 -28.89 -58.79
CA SER A 190 8.78 -30.08 -57.94
C SER A 190 9.87 -31.10 -58.25
N GLY A 191 10.61 -31.55 -57.24
CA GLY A 191 11.71 -32.48 -57.43
C GLY A 191 12.46 -32.79 -56.13
N ARG A 192 13.75 -33.10 -56.23
CA ARG A 192 14.62 -33.38 -55.08
C ARG A 192 15.85 -32.48 -55.08
N LEU A 193 16.26 -32.00 -53.91
CA LEU A 193 17.45 -31.17 -53.72
C LEU A 193 18.55 -31.95 -52.99
N ALA A 194 19.81 -31.65 -53.30
CA ALA A 194 20.95 -32.25 -52.62
C ALA A 194 22.14 -31.29 -52.56
N PHE A 195 22.89 -31.35 -51.46
CA PHE A 195 24.25 -30.87 -51.37
C PHE A 195 25.22 -31.95 -51.84
N ARG A 196 26.24 -31.55 -52.60
CA ARG A 196 27.34 -32.42 -53.00
C ARG A 196 28.66 -31.73 -52.70
N TYR A 197 29.43 -32.31 -51.78
CA TYR A 197 30.84 -32.00 -51.65
C TYR A 197 31.58 -32.69 -52.79
N TYR A 198 32.17 -31.92 -53.70
CA TYR A 198 32.74 -32.44 -54.94
C TYR A 198 34.10 -31.84 -55.27
N LEU A 199 35.16 -32.64 -55.20
CA LEU A 199 36.51 -32.26 -55.60
C LEU A 199 37.06 -33.28 -56.60
N PRO A 200 37.25 -32.92 -57.88
CA PRO A 200 37.73 -33.85 -58.91
C PRO A 200 39.23 -34.16 -58.82
N ASP A 201 40.01 -33.35 -58.12
CA ASP A 201 41.47 -33.51 -57.96
C ASP A 201 41.82 -33.66 -56.47
N ALA A 202 41.32 -34.73 -55.85
CA ALA A 202 41.33 -34.93 -54.40
C ALA A 202 42.54 -35.74 -53.84
N ASP A 203 43.66 -35.86 -54.58
CA ASP A 203 44.82 -36.65 -54.14
C ASP A 203 45.82 -35.88 -53.25
N SER A 204 46.66 -36.62 -52.53
CA SER A 204 47.63 -36.08 -51.57
C SER A 204 48.76 -35.28 -52.23
N ASN A 205 48.96 -35.41 -53.55
CA ASN A 205 49.97 -34.68 -54.32
C ASN A 205 49.43 -33.39 -54.96
N SER A 206 48.11 -33.28 -55.15
CA SER A 206 47.39 -32.05 -55.53
C SER A 206 47.02 -31.18 -54.31
N GLY A 207 47.24 -31.68 -53.08
CA GLY A 207 47.00 -30.94 -51.84
C GLY A 207 45.52 -30.79 -51.48
N ALA A 208 44.76 -31.87 -51.62
CA ALA A 208 43.31 -31.85 -51.58
C ALA A 208 42.62 -31.78 -50.20
N GLY A 209 41.58 -30.92 -50.14
CA GLY A 209 40.41 -31.02 -49.24
C GLY A 209 40.57 -30.34 -47.87
N GLY A 210 39.69 -29.37 -47.58
CA GLY A 210 39.56 -28.72 -46.27
C GLY A 210 38.38 -29.26 -45.45
N TYR A 211 38.07 -28.55 -44.36
CA TYR A 211 36.90 -28.76 -43.51
C TYR A 211 35.97 -27.58 -43.74
N PHE A 212 34.70 -27.84 -44.03
CA PHE A 212 33.68 -26.80 -44.18
C PHE A 212 32.37 -27.21 -43.51
N GLY A 213 31.58 -26.22 -43.16
CA GLY A 213 30.24 -26.40 -42.59
C GLY A 213 29.18 -25.74 -43.46
N ILE A 214 27.98 -26.30 -43.41
CA ILE A 214 26.74 -25.62 -43.80
C ILE A 214 25.82 -25.48 -42.60
N ASP A 215 25.08 -24.38 -42.55
CA ASP A 215 24.17 -24.07 -41.45
C ASP A 215 22.95 -23.26 -41.93
N THR A 216 21.90 -23.22 -41.10
CA THR A 216 20.68 -22.41 -41.28
C THR A 216 20.03 -22.59 -42.66
N LEU A 217 19.68 -23.84 -43.00
CA LEU A 217 19.01 -24.16 -44.25
C LEU A 217 17.52 -23.79 -44.16
N THR A 218 17.01 -23.04 -45.15
CA THR A 218 15.57 -22.77 -45.33
C THR A 218 15.17 -22.91 -46.80
N ILE A 219 13.97 -23.39 -47.10
CA ILE A 219 13.42 -23.53 -48.46
C ILE A 219 11.95 -23.08 -48.45
N GLY A 220 11.60 -22.05 -49.25
CA GLY A 220 10.26 -21.46 -49.33
C GLY A 220 10.19 -19.94 -49.07
N THR A 221 9.02 -19.43 -48.62
CA THR A 221 8.82 -18.06 -48.09
C THR A 221 9.56 -17.85 -46.74
N PRO A 222 9.94 -16.60 -46.38
CA PRO A 222 11.34 -16.15 -46.16
C PRO A 222 11.80 -16.06 -44.66
N PRO A 223 13.03 -15.56 -44.33
CA PRO A 223 13.67 -15.51 -42.99
C PRO A 223 12.91 -14.66 -41.94
N PRO A 224 13.33 -14.52 -40.65
CA PRO A 224 12.57 -13.75 -39.64
C PRO A 224 12.20 -12.41 -40.24
N GLY A 225 10.89 -12.17 -40.35
CA GLY A 225 10.39 -11.09 -41.19
C GLY A 225 10.98 -9.76 -40.72
N ALA A 226 11.45 -8.93 -41.64
CA ALA A 226 11.58 -7.51 -41.34
C ALA A 226 10.20 -7.04 -40.86
N TYR A 227 10.07 -6.79 -39.56
CA TYR A 227 8.84 -6.36 -38.95
C TYR A 227 8.82 -4.83 -38.96
N PRO A 228 7.68 -4.21 -39.31
CA PRO A 228 7.58 -2.77 -39.33
C PRO A 228 7.67 -2.22 -37.90
N ILE A 229 8.43 -1.14 -37.72
CA ILE A 229 8.41 -0.29 -36.53
C ILE A 229 7.66 0.98 -36.91
N PRO A 230 6.63 1.40 -36.16
CA PRO A 230 5.84 2.57 -36.50
C PRO A 230 6.65 3.85 -36.29
N VAL A 231 6.37 4.88 -37.09
CA VAL A 231 6.69 6.26 -36.72
C VAL A 231 5.56 6.90 -35.90
N ALA A 232 5.79 8.10 -35.33
CA ALA A 232 4.75 8.81 -34.58
C ALA A 232 3.50 9.06 -35.45
N GLY A 233 2.32 8.69 -34.94
CA GLY A 233 1.04 8.76 -35.64
C GLY A 233 0.74 7.56 -36.55
N GLU A 234 1.67 6.63 -36.72
CA GLU A 234 1.49 5.42 -37.53
C GLU A 234 1.07 4.23 -36.67
N THR A 235 0.20 3.38 -37.22
CA THR A 235 -0.10 2.06 -36.65
C THR A 235 0.38 0.99 -37.62
N VAL A 236 1.21 0.07 -37.13
CA VAL A 236 1.70 -1.08 -37.90
C VAL A 236 1.20 -2.38 -37.29
N THR A 237 1.16 -3.45 -38.08
CA THR A 237 0.67 -4.77 -37.63
C THR A 237 1.75 -5.82 -37.75
N TRP A 238 2.00 -6.53 -36.64
CA TRP A 238 2.85 -7.70 -36.56
C TRP A 238 1.98 -8.93 -36.75
N THR A 239 2.13 -9.57 -37.91
CA THR A 239 1.26 -10.66 -38.35
C THR A 239 1.86 -12.03 -38.04
N THR A 240 1.02 -13.06 -37.99
CA THR A 240 1.49 -14.45 -37.81
C THR A 240 2.52 -14.90 -38.85
N ALA A 241 2.44 -14.37 -40.08
CA ALA A 241 3.40 -14.64 -41.14
C ALA A 241 4.81 -14.07 -40.86
N MET A 242 4.93 -13.12 -39.92
CA MET A 242 6.20 -12.52 -39.49
C MET A 242 6.83 -13.28 -38.29
N SER A 243 6.11 -14.24 -37.71
CA SER A 243 6.55 -14.96 -36.51
C SER A 243 7.59 -16.05 -36.83
N PRO A 244 8.65 -16.24 -36.02
CA PRO A 244 8.98 -15.45 -34.83
C PRO A 244 9.61 -14.10 -35.20
N ILE A 245 9.19 -13.04 -34.51
CA ILE A 245 9.80 -11.72 -34.54
C ILE A 245 10.99 -11.74 -33.61
N ILE A 246 12.20 -11.48 -34.13
CA ILE A 246 13.43 -11.46 -33.33
C ILE A 246 13.82 -10.02 -33.03
N LEU A 247 13.86 -9.65 -31.74
CA LEU A 247 14.36 -8.38 -31.27
C LEU A 247 15.87 -8.48 -31.06
N THR A 248 16.63 -7.69 -31.84
CA THR A 248 18.09 -7.58 -31.73
C THR A 248 18.44 -6.19 -31.20
N GLY A 249 18.91 -6.12 -29.96
CA GLY A 249 19.17 -4.86 -29.25
C GLY A 249 17.88 -4.15 -28.83
N ASN A 250 17.97 -2.82 -28.69
CA ASN A 250 16.85 -1.99 -28.23
C ASN A 250 15.94 -1.61 -29.41
N VAL A 251 14.67 -1.98 -29.31
CA VAL A 251 13.63 -1.64 -30.29
C VAL A 251 12.66 -0.66 -29.64
N VAL A 252 12.32 0.44 -30.31
CA VAL A 252 11.45 1.49 -29.76
C VAL A 252 10.17 1.61 -30.57
N ILE A 253 9.02 1.50 -29.91
CA ILE A 253 7.74 1.97 -30.42
C ILE A 253 7.61 3.42 -29.93
N PRO A 254 7.82 4.43 -30.80
CA PRO A 254 7.90 5.83 -30.38
C PRO A 254 6.56 6.36 -29.89
N LEU A 255 6.59 7.44 -29.11
CA LEU A 255 5.39 8.17 -28.66
C LEU A 255 4.47 8.49 -29.85
N GLY A 256 3.18 8.15 -29.72
CA GLY A 256 2.17 8.31 -30.77
C GLY A 256 2.20 7.26 -31.88
N GLY A 257 3.20 6.38 -31.93
CA GLY A 257 3.20 5.19 -32.79
C GLY A 257 2.49 4.01 -32.13
N ALA A 258 1.95 3.09 -32.92
CA ALA A 258 1.28 1.90 -32.41
C ALA A 258 1.66 0.62 -33.16
N VAL A 259 1.75 -0.49 -32.43
CA VAL A 259 1.93 -1.85 -32.95
C VAL A 259 0.75 -2.71 -32.53
N LEU A 260 0.08 -3.31 -33.50
CA LEU A 260 -0.93 -4.35 -33.30
C LEU A 260 -0.31 -5.73 -33.53
N VAL A 261 -0.38 -6.63 -32.57
CA VAL A 261 0.16 -8.00 -32.67
C VAL A 261 -0.99 -8.99 -32.82
N GLU A 262 -0.98 -9.73 -33.94
CA GLU A 262 -2.01 -10.73 -34.24
C GLU A 262 -1.93 -11.96 -33.33
N PRO A 263 -3.05 -12.70 -33.16
CA PRO A 263 -3.06 -13.94 -32.39
C PRO A 263 -2.05 -14.97 -32.90
N GLY A 264 -1.26 -15.57 -32.01
CA GLY A 264 -0.30 -16.64 -32.34
C GLY A 264 1.10 -16.15 -32.71
N VAL A 265 1.36 -14.85 -32.74
CA VAL A 265 2.70 -14.29 -32.97
C VAL A 265 3.62 -14.59 -31.77
N GLU A 266 4.86 -14.96 -32.07
CA GLU A 266 5.93 -15.11 -31.11
C GLU A 266 6.98 -14.00 -31.31
N ILE A 267 7.29 -13.27 -30.24
CA ILE A 267 8.33 -12.24 -30.16
C ILE A 267 9.44 -12.80 -29.27
N ARG A 268 10.67 -12.87 -29.79
CA ARG A 268 11.85 -13.34 -29.05
C ARG A 268 12.86 -12.20 -28.91
N ALA A 269 13.22 -11.86 -27.69
CA ALA A 269 14.34 -10.98 -27.40
C ALA A 269 15.62 -11.79 -27.22
N GLU A 270 16.66 -11.46 -27.99
CA GLU A 270 18.01 -11.97 -27.77
C GLU A 270 18.60 -11.43 -26.46
N ALA A 271 19.78 -11.92 -26.06
CA ALA A 271 20.48 -11.37 -24.90
C ALA A 271 20.68 -9.85 -25.08
N GLU A 272 20.56 -9.09 -23.98
CA GLU A 272 20.73 -7.63 -23.96
C GLU A 272 19.73 -6.85 -24.85
N SER A 273 18.56 -7.44 -25.16
CA SER A 273 17.55 -6.82 -26.04
C SER A 273 16.27 -6.45 -25.28
N THR A 274 15.75 -5.26 -25.53
CA THR A 274 14.53 -4.72 -24.88
C THR A 274 13.60 -4.06 -25.90
N LEU A 275 12.29 -4.30 -25.78
CA LEU A 275 11.27 -3.52 -26.47
C LEU A 275 10.81 -2.35 -25.59
N PHE A 276 11.18 -1.13 -25.98
CA PHE A 276 10.72 0.12 -25.38
C PHE A 276 9.39 0.52 -26.01
N ILE A 277 8.34 0.59 -25.20
CA ILE A 277 6.99 0.95 -25.63
C ILE A 277 6.73 2.36 -25.14
N GLU A 278 7.10 3.39 -25.90
CA GLU A 278 6.75 4.80 -25.62
C GLU A 278 5.39 5.18 -26.23
N GLY A 279 5.00 4.51 -27.31
CA GLY A 279 3.69 4.58 -27.94
C GLY A 279 2.72 3.54 -27.40
N THR A 280 2.09 2.75 -28.28
CA THR A 280 1.15 1.68 -27.90
C THR A 280 1.57 0.33 -28.48
N LEU A 281 1.64 -0.71 -27.66
CA LEU A 281 1.69 -2.11 -28.10
C LEU A 281 0.39 -2.79 -27.69
N ARG A 282 -0.37 -3.28 -28.69
CA ARG A 282 -1.60 -4.04 -28.46
C ARG A 282 -1.45 -5.47 -28.95
N ALA A 283 -1.46 -6.44 -28.04
CA ALA A 283 -1.39 -7.86 -28.37
C ALA A 283 -2.76 -8.53 -28.24
N GLU A 284 -3.30 -8.97 -29.37
CA GLU A 284 -4.65 -9.52 -29.48
C GLU A 284 -4.61 -11.05 -29.59
N GLY A 285 -4.02 -11.72 -28.60
CA GLY A 285 -4.05 -13.17 -28.51
C GLY A 285 -5.46 -13.73 -28.37
N THR A 286 -5.59 -15.04 -28.58
CA THR A 286 -6.81 -15.79 -28.24
C THR A 286 -6.44 -17.04 -27.44
N GLN A 287 -7.40 -17.65 -26.74
CA GLN A 287 -7.16 -18.90 -26.01
C GLN A 287 -6.55 -20.02 -26.89
N ALA A 288 -6.94 -20.08 -28.17
CA ALA A 288 -6.43 -21.07 -29.12
C ALA A 288 -5.06 -20.68 -29.72
N SER A 289 -4.81 -19.38 -29.87
CA SER A 289 -3.60 -18.83 -30.49
C SER A 289 -3.07 -17.68 -29.65
N ARG A 290 -2.36 -18.03 -28.58
CA ARG A 290 -1.75 -17.07 -27.65
C ARG A 290 -0.57 -16.33 -28.27
N VAL A 291 -0.40 -15.06 -27.94
CA VAL A 291 0.83 -14.32 -28.26
C VAL A 291 1.91 -14.73 -27.26
N ARG A 292 3.15 -14.89 -27.70
CA ARG A 292 4.28 -15.28 -26.84
C ARG A 292 5.38 -14.23 -26.91
N VAL A 293 5.80 -13.72 -25.76
CA VAL A 293 6.95 -12.82 -25.63
C VAL A 293 8.00 -13.52 -24.80
N ILE A 294 9.15 -13.83 -25.39
CA ILE A 294 10.17 -14.70 -24.78
C ILE A 294 11.50 -13.96 -24.74
N ALA A 295 12.12 -13.90 -23.58
CA ALA A 295 13.44 -13.32 -23.38
C ALA A 295 14.49 -14.42 -23.22
N ALA A 296 15.70 -14.20 -23.76
CA ALA A 296 16.83 -15.10 -23.51
C ALA A 296 17.28 -15.08 -22.03
N ASN A 297 17.19 -13.92 -21.38
CA ASN A 297 17.54 -13.69 -19.98
C ASN A 297 16.43 -12.93 -19.26
N ALA A 298 16.39 -13.02 -17.94
CA ALA A 298 15.46 -12.23 -17.13
C ALA A 298 15.77 -10.72 -17.15
N TRP A 299 17.04 -10.33 -17.34
CA TRP A 299 17.45 -8.93 -17.42
C TRP A 299 18.38 -8.70 -18.62
N PRO A 300 18.32 -7.55 -19.32
CA PRO A 300 17.38 -6.41 -19.17
C PRO A 300 15.91 -6.80 -19.41
N PRO A 301 14.92 -5.93 -19.08
CA PRO A 301 13.52 -6.30 -19.25
C PRO A 301 13.20 -6.52 -20.72
N VAL A 302 12.37 -7.52 -21.01
CA VAL A 302 11.94 -7.75 -22.40
C VAL A 302 10.96 -6.67 -22.85
N LEU A 303 10.12 -6.17 -21.94
CA LEU A 303 9.20 -5.07 -22.17
C LEU A 303 9.47 -3.94 -21.17
N MET A 304 9.88 -2.78 -21.66
CA MET A 304 9.94 -1.52 -20.91
C MET A 304 8.77 -0.64 -21.35
N VAL A 305 7.79 -0.40 -20.49
CA VAL A 305 6.53 0.28 -20.83
C VAL A 305 6.56 1.73 -20.35
N ARG A 306 6.60 2.69 -21.28
CA ARG A 306 6.52 4.14 -21.02
C ARG A 306 5.25 4.79 -21.56
N GLY A 307 4.60 4.13 -22.51
CA GLY A 307 3.29 4.47 -23.07
C GLY A 307 2.24 3.46 -22.63
N THR A 308 1.64 2.74 -23.57
CA THR A 308 0.57 1.77 -23.31
C THR A 308 0.93 0.36 -23.79
N LEU A 309 0.86 -0.61 -22.88
CA LEU A 309 0.83 -2.04 -23.19
C LEU A 309 -0.58 -2.57 -22.91
N ASP A 310 -1.26 -3.10 -23.92
CA ASP A 310 -2.56 -3.77 -23.80
C ASP A 310 -2.44 -5.18 -24.40
N ALA A 311 -2.39 -6.21 -23.57
CA ALA A 311 -2.12 -7.57 -24.00
C ALA A 311 -3.17 -8.55 -23.47
N THR A 312 -3.82 -9.26 -24.39
CA THR A 312 -4.82 -10.28 -24.07
C THR A 312 -4.36 -11.66 -24.56
N PHE A 313 -4.54 -12.72 -23.76
CA PHE A 313 -4.08 -14.08 -24.06
C PHE A 313 -2.60 -14.14 -24.47
N THR A 314 -1.75 -13.54 -23.64
CA THR A 314 -0.31 -13.41 -23.89
C THR A 314 0.49 -14.13 -22.82
N ASP A 315 1.47 -14.94 -23.23
CA ASP A 315 2.48 -15.52 -22.34
C ASP A 315 3.77 -14.71 -22.43
N ILE A 316 4.20 -14.14 -21.31
CA ILE A 316 5.44 -13.37 -21.21
C ILE A 316 6.41 -14.16 -20.34
N ILE A 317 7.48 -14.65 -20.97
CA ILE A 317 8.60 -15.34 -20.35
C ILE A 317 9.78 -14.37 -20.34
N GLY A 318 9.85 -13.53 -19.31
CA GLY A 318 10.79 -12.44 -19.17
C GLY A 318 10.28 -11.39 -18.20
N TYR A 319 11.00 -10.29 -18.06
CA TYR A 319 10.63 -9.19 -17.16
C TYR A 319 9.81 -8.11 -17.86
N VAL A 320 8.74 -7.66 -17.22
CA VAL A 320 7.95 -6.50 -17.64
C VAL A 320 8.21 -5.36 -16.67
N GLN A 321 8.59 -4.20 -17.20
CA GLN A 321 8.87 -3.01 -16.40
C GLN A 321 7.98 -1.85 -16.85
N PRO A 322 6.85 -1.61 -16.17
CA PRO A 322 6.12 -0.36 -16.29
C PRO A 322 6.94 0.82 -15.76
N ASP A 323 6.87 1.97 -16.41
CA ASP A 323 7.63 3.18 -16.07
C ASP A 323 6.68 4.36 -15.80
N ALA A 324 7.23 5.51 -15.39
CA ALA A 324 6.46 6.72 -15.04
C ALA A 324 5.30 7.02 -16.00
N GLY A 325 4.08 7.19 -15.47
CA GLY A 325 2.89 7.55 -16.24
C GLY A 325 2.41 6.52 -17.27
N SER A 326 3.02 5.35 -17.35
CA SER A 326 2.64 4.30 -18.30
C SER A 326 1.31 3.62 -17.94
N THR A 327 0.74 2.90 -18.90
CA THR A 327 -0.45 2.05 -18.73
C THR A 327 -0.12 0.63 -19.16
N THR A 328 -0.27 -0.34 -18.26
CA THR A 328 -0.09 -1.76 -18.57
C THR A 328 -1.37 -2.51 -18.24
N VAL A 329 -2.01 -3.11 -19.25
CA VAL A 329 -3.21 -3.93 -19.10
C VAL A 329 -2.90 -5.34 -19.61
N LEU A 330 -2.99 -6.33 -18.73
CA LEU A 330 -2.85 -7.74 -19.09
C LEU A 330 -4.15 -8.47 -18.78
N THR A 331 -4.69 -9.19 -19.76
CA THR A 331 -5.94 -9.94 -19.62
C THR A 331 -5.75 -11.39 -20.09
N ASP A 332 -6.16 -12.38 -19.29
CA ASP A 332 -5.98 -13.80 -19.60
C ASP A 332 -4.51 -14.16 -19.91
N ALA A 333 -3.56 -13.59 -19.16
CA ALA A 333 -2.12 -13.64 -19.46
C ALA A 333 -1.32 -14.48 -18.45
N THR A 334 -0.08 -14.82 -18.83
CA THR A 334 0.87 -15.50 -17.95
C THR A 334 2.17 -14.69 -17.86
N LEU A 335 2.70 -14.51 -16.65
CA LEU A 335 4.01 -13.94 -16.38
C LEU A 335 4.93 -15.03 -15.78
N ALA A 336 6.07 -15.27 -16.40
CA ALA A 336 7.08 -16.24 -15.95
C ALA A 336 8.49 -15.76 -16.34
N GLY A 337 9.54 -16.41 -15.83
CA GLY A 337 10.94 -16.18 -16.25
C GLY A 337 11.59 -14.85 -15.86
N GLY A 338 10.82 -13.80 -15.54
CA GLY A 338 11.30 -12.54 -14.97
C GLY A 338 10.32 -11.84 -14.02
N GLY A 339 9.02 -11.92 -14.29
CA GLY A 339 7.99 -11.28 -13.45
C GLY A 339 7.72 -9.84 -13.85
N MET A 340 7.26 -9.02 -12.91
CA MET A 340 6.95 -7.61 -13.13
C MET A 340 7.45 -6.75 -11.97
N GLN A 341 8.12 -5.66 -12.28
CA GLN A 341 8.43 -4.57 -11.36
C GLN A 341 8.66 -3.29 -12.14
N ASN A 342 8.15 -2.18 -11.62
CA ASN A 342 8.29 -0.84 -12.17
C ASN A 342 9.48 -0.07 -11.57
N THR A 343 9.94 0.97 -12.27
CA THR A 343 11.14 1.74 -11.88
C THR A 343 10.86 2.73 -10.75
N ILE A 344 11.70 2.72 -9.70
CA ILE A 344 11.82 3.81 -8.72
C ILE A 344 12.63 4.93 -9.37
N ILE A 345 12.16 6.18 -9.31
CA ILE A 345 12.92 7.44 -9.07
C ILE A 345 11.99 8.61 -9.43
N LEU A 346 11.56 9.39 -8.42
CA LEU A 346 11.05 10.77 -8.55
C LEU A 346 10.09 10.98 -9.73
N LEU A 347 8.98 10.23 -9.74
CA LEU A 347 8.05 10.23 -10.87
C LEU A 347 7.19 11.50 -10.87
N ASP A 348 7.09 12.16 -12.03
CA ASP A 348 6.07 13.21 -12.27
C ASP A 348 4.64 12.62 -12.16
N ARG A 349 4.48 11.31 -12.43
CA ARG A 349 3.22 10.54 -12.38
C ARG A 349 3.44 9.04 -12.14
N MET A 350 2.60 8.42 -11.30
CA MET A 350 2.58 6.97 -11.08
C MET A 350 2.06 6.18 -12.32
N PRO A 351 2.65 5.01 -12.66
CA PRO A 351 2.08 4.08 -13.63
C PRO A 351 0.73 3.50 -13.19
N PHE A 352 -0.05 3.06 -14.18
CA PHE A 352 -1.28 2.30 -13.98
C PHE A 352 -1.13 0.86 -14.48
N VAL A 353 -1.42 -0.13 -13.63
CA VAL A 353 -1.31 -1.55 -13.93
C VAL A 353 -2.64 -2.26 -13.68
N GLN A 354 -3.23 -2.85 -14.71
CA GLN A 354 -4.44 -3.66 -14.58
C GLN A 354 -4.17 -5.10 -15.03
N LEU A 355 -4.38 -6.06 -14.12
CA LEU A 355 -4.25 -7.49 -14.37
C LEU A 355 -5.61 -8.15 -14.19
N ASN A 356 -6.15 -8.77 -15.25
CA ASN A 356 -7.41 -9.51 -15.20
C ASN A 356 -7.16 -10.97 -15.60
N ARG A 357 -7.43 -11.94 -14.72
CA ARG A 357 -7.20 -13.37 -14.96
C ARG A 357 -5.76 -13.66 -15.36
N VAL A 358 -4.81 -13.25 -14.52
CA VAL A 358 -3.36 -13.38 -14.79
C VAL A 358 -2.73 -14.39 -13.85
N THR A 359 -1.92 -15.29 -14.41
CA THR A 359 -1.09 -16.21 -13.61
C THR A 359 0.35 -15.70 -13.59
N VAL A 360 0.93 -15.57 -12.40
CA VAL A 360 2.33 -15.21 -12.16
C VAL A 360 3.01 -16.42 -11.53
N ASP A 361 3.87 -17.09 -12.29
CA ASP A 361 4.37 -18.42 -11.94
C ASP A 361 5.89 -18.40 -11.71
N GLU A 362 6.32 -18.85 -10.53
CA GLU A 362 7.74 -18.94 -10.13
C GLU A 362 8.52 -17.61 -10.17
N VAL A 363 7.81 -16.48 -10.27
CA VAL A 363 8.37 -15.12 -10.29
C VAL A 363 7.60 -14.17 -9.37
N ASN A 364 8.25 -13.12 -8.87
CA ASN A 364 7.58 -12.13 -8.04
C ASN A 364 6.67 -11.22 -8.89
N LEU A 365 5.55 -10.80 -8.30
CA LEU A 365 4.78 -9.66 -8.77
C LEU A 365 5.07 -8.49 -7.84
N VAL A 366 5.83 -7.51 -8.32
CA VAL A 366 6.18 -6.30 -7.57
C VAL A 366 5.50 -5.10 -8.23
N LEU A 367 4.72 -4.38 -7.44
CA LEU A 367 3.92 -3.23 -7.86
C LEU A 367 4.34 -2.05 -6.98
N GLU A 368 5.19 -1.20 -7.53
CA GLU A 368 5.90 -0.15 -6.78
C GLU A 368 5.53 1.25 -7.25
N ASP A 369 4.94 2.11 -6.41
CA ASP A 369 4.49 3.46 -6.79
C ASP A 369 3.48 3.43 -7.94
N CYS A 370 2.48 2.55 -7.88
CA CYS A 370 1.49 2.39 -8.95
C CYS A 370 0.04 2.43 -8.47
N TRP A 371 -0.82 2.86 -9.39
CA TRP A 371 -2.25 2.57 -9.34
C TRP A 371 -2.48 1.19 -9.93
N SER A 372 -3.08 0.26 -9.19
CA SER A 372 -3.29 -1.09 -9.71
C SER A 372 -4.68 -1.66 -9.47
N ILE A 373 -5.08 -2.53 -10.40
CA ILE A 373 -6.29 -3.35 -10.30
C ILE A 373 -5.93 -4.80 -10.60
N LEU A 374 -6.14 -5.68 -9.63
CA LEU A 374 -5.87 -7.11 -9.70
C LEU A 374 -7.19 -7.87 -9.58
N ARG A 375 -7.63 -8.47 -10.69
CA ARG A 375 -8.84 -9.32 -10.74
C ARG A 375 -8.45 -10.73 -11.12
N ASP A 376 -8.77 -11.71 -10.27
CA ASP A 376 -8.47 -13.13 -10.49
C ASP A 376 -6.98 -13.37 -10.81
N VAL A 377 -6.09 -12.81 -9.98
CA VAL A 377 -4.63 -12.93 -10.15
C VAL A 377 -4.10 -14.03 -9.25
N HIS A 378 -3.34 -14.96 -9.81
CA HIS A 378 -2.73 -16.07 -9.08
C HIS A 378 -1.21 -15.93 -9.09
N VAL A 379 -0.60 -15.75 -7.92
CA VAL A 379 0.85 -15.71 -7.73
C VAL A 379 1.30 -17.02 -7.05
N ASN A 380 2.15 -17.78 -7.73
CA ASN A 380 2.54 -19.13 -7.31
C ASN A 380 4.02 -19.17 -6.92
N ASN A 381 4.29 -19.73 -5.74
CA ASN A 381 5.61 -20.04 -5.16
C ASN A 381 6.53 -18.81 -4.95
N ARG A 382 6.02 -17.60 -5.20
CA ARG A 382 6.72 -16.33 -5.10
C ARG A 382 5.82 -15.22 -4.57
N SER A 383 6.45 -14.13 -4.13
CA SER A 383 5.75 -13.11 -3.34
C SER A 383 4.97 -12.13 -4.23
N LEU A 384 3.83 -11.70 -3.72
CA LEU A 384 3.18 -10.45 -4.13
C LEU A 384 3.73 -9.33 -3.27
N VAL A 385 4.25 -8.27 -3.88
CA VAL A 385 4.78 -7.10 -3.18
C VAL A 385 4.13 -5.85 -3.76
N ILE A 386 3.40 -5.13 -2.93
CA ILE A 386 2.84 -3.82 -3.25
C ILE A 386 3.59 -2.79 -2.40
N ASN A 387 4.37 -1.95 -3.06
CA ASN A 387 5.16 -0.90 -2.43
C ASN A 387 4.60 0.45 -2.87
N ARG A 388 3.82 1.12 -2.03
CA ARG A 388 3.28 2.47 -2.27
C ARG A 388 2.28 2.50 -3.44
N GLY A 389 1.38 3.47 -3.42
CA GLY A 389 0.22 3.52 -4.32
C GLY A 389 -0.98 2.71 -3.80
N ILE A 390 -2.00 2.54 -4.65
CA ILE A 390 -3.26 1.86 -4.31
C ILE A 390 -3.49 0.68 -5.25
N SER A 391 -3.86 -0.46 -4.67
CA SER A 391 -4.13 -1.69 -5.38
C SER A 391 -5.51 -2.23 -5.03
N LEU A 392 -6.41 -2.25 -6.00
CA LEU A 392 -7.73 -2.88 -5.85
C LEU A 392 -7.61 -4.36 -6.16
N MET A 393 -8.00 -5.20 -5.19
CA MET A 393 -7.83 -6.65 -5.29
C MET A 393 -9.18 -7.36 -5.21
N GLN A 394 -9.42 -8.24 -6.17
CA GLN A 394 -10.60 -9.09 -6.22
C GLN A 394 -10.18 -10.48 -6.71
N GLY A 395 -10.30 -11.51 -5.86
CA GLY A 395 -9.94 -12.87 -6.23
C GLY A 395 -8.42 -13.08 -6.39
N VAL A 396 -7.60 -12.32 -5.66
CA VAL A 396 -6.14 -12.49 -5.68
C VAL A 396 -5.76 -13.68 -4.81
N THR A 397 -4.92 -14.57 -5.33
CA THR A 397 -4.40 -15.73 -4.59
C THR A 397 -2.89 -15.72 -4.60
N VAL A 398 -2.26 -15.85 -3.43
CA VAL A 398 -0.81 -16.07 -3.27
C VAL A 398 -0.61 -17.43 -2.62
N SER A 399 0.11 -18.32 -3.30
CA SER A 399 0.32 -19.70 -2.84
C SER A 399 1.81 -20.04 -2.71
N GLY A 400 2.18 -20.72 -1.61
CA GLY A 400 3.56 -21.13 -1.33
C GLY A 400 4.52 -19.99 -0.94
N ALA A 401 4.02 -18.75 -0.84
CA ALA A 401 4.79 -17.54 -0.54
C ALA A 401 3.92 -16.48 0.16
N ASP A 402 4.55 -15.37 0.57
CA ASP A 402 3.92 -14.27 1.30
C ASP A 402 3.42 -13.15 0.39
N ALA A 403 2.49 -12.36 0.92
CA ALA A 403 2.07 -11.08 0.37
C ALA A 403 2.55 -9.94 1.28
N ARG A 404 3.05 -8.86 0.69
CA ARG A 404 3.52 -7.68 1.44
C ARG A 404 2.92 -6.42 0.85
N ILE A 405 2.35 -5.59 1.70
CA ILE A 405 1.78 -4.30 1.34
C ILE A 405 2.45 -3.25 2.23
N TYR A 406 3.31 -2.46 1.60
CA TYR A 406 3.99 -1.31 2.21
C TYR A 406 3.29 -0.07 1.69
N ALA A 407 2.57 0.64 2.53
CA ALA A 407 2.02 1.94 2.17
C ALA A 407 3.10 3.04 2.31
N ASP A 408 2.83 4.25 1.85
CA ASP A 408 3.64 5.44 2.20
C ASP A 408 2.71 6.64 2.36
N THR A 409 1.62 6.38 3.10
CA THR A 409 0.63 7.39 3.47
C THR A 409 0.30 7.18 4.94
N VAL A 410 0.74 8.13 5.76
CA VAL A 410 0.28 8.24 7.16
C VAL A 410 -1.01 9.05 7.28
N ALA A 411 -1.43 9.69 6.18
CA ALA A 411 -2.53 10.63 6.20
C ALA A 411 -3.90 9.96 6.12
N GLN A 412 -4.01 8.89 5.33
CA GLN A 412 -5.23 8.09 5.21
C GLN A 412 -4.90 6.60 5.40
N PRO A 413 -5.75 5.82 6.09
CA PRO A 413 -5.60 4.38 6.16
C PRO A 413 -5.79 3.72 4.78
N VAL A 414 -5.33 2.48 4.66
CA VAL A 414 -5.43 1.68 3.41
C VAL A 414 -6.36 0.49 3.61
N TYR A 415 -7.36 0.35 2.73
CA TYR A 415 -8.21 -0.83 2.69
C TYR A 415 -7.52 -2.01 2.00
N VAL A 416 -7.60 -3.19 2.61
CA VAL A 416 -7.08 -4.45 2.05
C VAL A 416 -8.21 -5.48 2.02
N GLY A 417 -8.62 -5.87 0.82
CA GLY A 417 -9.67 -6.87 0.59
C GLY A 417 -9.32 -7.85 -0.54
N GLY A 418 -10.11 -8.91 -0.66
CA GLY A 418 -10.10 -9.77 -1.85
C GLY A 418 -8.84 -10.60 -2.11
N ILE A 419 -8.00 -10.83 -1.08
CA ILE A 419 -6.76 -11.62 -1.17
C ILE A 419 -6.82 -12.88 -0.31
N THR A 420 -6.38 -14.01 -0.88
CA THR A 420 -6.12 -15.27 -0.16
C THR A 420 -4.63 -15.56 -0.19
N VAL A 421 -4.01 -15.75 0.98
CA VAL A 421 -2.61 -16.15 1.10
C VAL A 421 -2.50 -17.49 1.79
N SER A 422 -1.74 -18.42 1.22
CA SER A 422 -1.57 -19.73 1.83
C SER A 422 -0.23 -20.43 1.59
N GLY A 423 0.19 -21.22 2.58
CA GLY A 423 1.29 -22.19 2.43
C GLY A 423 2.70 -21.62 2.63
N PHE A 424 2.84 -20.43 3.23
CA PHE A 424 4.13 -19.83 3.52
C PHE A 424 4.59 -20.07 4.96
N THR A 425 5.36 -21.12 5.18
CA THR A 425 5.83 -21.49 6.53
C THR A 425 7.05 -20.70 7.02
N GLY A 426 7.62 -19.83 6.17
CA GLY A 426 8.83 -19.06 6.48
C GLY A 426 8.59 -17.77 7.28
N GLY A 427 7.33 -17.37 7.48
CA GLY A 427 6.97 -16.10 8.10
C GLY A 427 5.46 -15.82 8.08
N PRO A 428 5.06 -14.55 8.27
CA PRO A 428 3.67 -14.12 8.15
C PRO A 428 3.13 -14.33 6.73
N GLY A 429 1.87 -14.73 6.59
CA GLY A 429 1.21 -14.85 5.29
C GLY A 429 1.05 -13.49 4.61
N LEU A 430 0.43 -12.53 5.30
CA LEU A 430 0.29 -11.14 4.86
C LEU A 430 1.07 -10.22 5.79
N SER A 431 1.86 -9.31 5.23
CA SER A 431 2.57 -8.26 5.98
C SER A 431 2.10 -6.88 5.55
N LEU A 432 1.66 -6.05 6.50
CA LEU A 432 1.16 -4.69 6.28
C LEU A 432 2.02 -3.68 7.06
N SER A 433 2.44 -2.59 6.43
CA SER A 433 3.39 -1.65 7.06
C SER A 433 3.26 -0.22 6.51
N ASN A 434 3.84 0.75 7.24
CA ASN A 434 3.89 2.17 6.91
C ASN A 434 2.54 2.92 6.78
N SER A 435 1.42 2.34 7.22
CA SER A 435 0.11 3.04 7.33
C SER A 435 -0.83 2.29 8.28
N ASN A 436 -1.93 2.91 8.66
CA ASN A 436 -3.04 2.18 9.28
C ASN A 436 -3.80 1.40 8.20
N PHE A 437 -4.24 0.18 8.50
CA PHE A 437 -4.94 -0.67 7.53
C PHE A 437 -6.32 -1.07 8.01
N LEU A 438 -7.31 -1.06 7.11
CA LEU A 438 -8.60 -1.72 7.31
C LEU A 438 -8.59 -3.03 6.53
N VAL A 439 -8.61 -4.17 7.23
CA VAL A 439 -8.62 -5.48 6.60
C VAL A 439 -10.06 -5.95 6.44
N GLY A 440 -10.50 -6.17 5.19
CA GLY A 440 -11.86 -6.57 4.88
C GLY A 440 -12.11 -8.08 5.05
N PRO A 441 -13.37 -8.50 5.29
CA PRO A 441 -13.74 -9.89 5.60
C PRO A 441 -13.45 -10.90 4.48
N GLY A 442 -13.18 -10.44 3.26
CA GLY A 442 -12.76 -11.27 2.13
C GLY A 442 -11.30 -11.73 2.19
N VAL A 443 -10.53 -11.32 3.20
CA VAL A 443 -9.14 -11.71 3.39
C VAL A 443 -9.05 -13.08 4.08
N VAL A 444 -8.29 -13.99 3.48
CA VAL A 444 -8.12 -15.38 3.97
C VAL A 444 -6.64 -15.72 4.10
N LEU A 445 -6.20 -16.09 5.31
CA LEU A 445 -4.77 -16.25 5.66
C LEU A 445 -4.52 -17.62 6.31
N ASN A 446 -4.00 -18.58 5.54
CA ASN A 446 -3.95 -19.98 5.98
C ASN A 446 -2.56 -20.62 5.87
N ASN A 447 -2.26 -21.55 6.78
CA ASN A 447 -1.05 -22.38 6.72
C ASN A 447 0.27 -21.59 6.63
N SER A 448 0.36 -20.48 7.37
CA SER A 448 1.57 -19.66 7.50
C SER A 448 2.13 -19.72 8.94
N GLN A 449 3.30 -19.11 9.19
CA GLN A 449 3.83 -19.03 10.56
C GLN A 449 2.90 -18.18 11.45
N PHE A 450 2.59 -16.98 10.96
CA PHE A 450 1.55 -16.09 11.49
C PHE A 450 0.57 -15.79 10.35
N PRO A 451 -0.73 -15.61 10.61
CA PRO A 451 -1.66 -15.19 9.56
C PRO A 451 -1.27 -13.81 9.00
N LEU A 452 -1.14 -12.83 9.90
CA LEU A 452 -0.94 -11.42 9.61
C LEU A 452 0.25 -10.90 10.41
N ALA A 453 1.06 -10.04 9.79
CA ALA A 453 1.97 -9.15 10.46
C ALA A 453 1.62 -7.70 10.16
N ILE A 454 1.70 -6.85 11.19
CA ILE A 454 1.56 -5.41 11.09
C ILE A 454 2.84 -4.73 11.57
N GLY A 455 3.33 -3.76 10.80
CA GLY A 455 4.42 -2.86 11.19
C GLY A 455 3.94 -1.53 11.77
N PHE A 456 2.66 -1.19 11.55
CA PHE A 456 2.04 0.06 11.94
C PHE A 456 0.71 -0.20 12.70
N GLY A 457 -0.47 0.07 12.13
CA GLY A 457 -1.75 -0.09 12.82
C GLY A 457 -2.85 -0.80 12.02
N LEU A 458 -3.87 -1.29 12.73
CA LEU A 458 -5.08 -1.94 12.24
C LEU A 458 -6.32 -1.16 12.70
N MET A 459 -7.14 -0.72 11.74
CA MET A 459 -8.34 0.09 11.97
C MET A 459 -9.50 -0.73 12.56
N PRO A 460 -10.36 -0.13 13.41
CA PRO A 460 -11.60 -0.75 13.88
C PRO A 460 -12.46 -1.27 12.73
N GLY A 461 -13.14 -2.40 12.94
CA GLY A 461 -13.92 -3.08 11.89
C GLY A 461 -13.10 -3.99 10.98
N SER A 462 -11.79 -4.12 11.19
CA SER A 462 -10.97 -5.11 10.50
C SER A 462 -11.39 -6.54 10.84
N ASP A 463 -11.59 -7.37 9.80
CA ASP A 463 -12.02 -8.76 9.92
C ASP A 463 -11.32 -9.63 8.87
N PHE A 464 -10.88 -10.83 9.25
CA PHE A 464 -10.24 -11.77 8.35
C PHE A 464 -10.35 -13.21 8.86
N ALA A 465 -10.35 -14.16 7.91
CA ALA A 465 -10.34 -15.59 8.23
C ALA A 465 -8.91 -16.11 8.30
N ALA A 466 -8.56 -16.80 9.40
CA ALA A 466 -7.27 -17.45 9.55
C ALA A 466 -7.39 -18.88 10.07
N SER A 467 -6.65 -19.82 9.46
CA SER A 467 -6.67 -21.23 9.87
C SER A 467 -5.36 -21.96 9.54
N GLY A 468 -5.02 -23.00 10.31
CA GLY A 468 -3.82 -23.81 10.04
C GLY A 468 -2.47 -23.11 10.27
N ASN A 469 -2.48 -21.86 10.77
CA ASN A 469 -1.25 -21.11 11.09
C ASN A 469 -0.56 -21.66 12.34
N GLN A 470 0.78 -21.60 12.39
CA GLN A 470 1.58 -22.08 13.52
C GLN A 470 1.26 -21.29 14.80
N TYR A 471 1.14 -19.97 14.69
CA TYR A 471 0.71 -19.08 15.76
C TYR A 471 -0.62 -18.44 15.41
N GLN A 472 -1.59 -18.56 16.31
CA GLN A 472 -2.92 -17.94 16.19
C GLN A 472 -2.93 -16.54 16.79
N SER A 473 -1.99 -15.70 16.35
CA SER A 473 -1.78 -14.33 16.82
C SER A 473 -1.34 -13.45 15.66
N ILE A 474 -1.63 -12.15 15.72
CA ILE A 474 -1.12 -11.15 14.77
C ILE A 474 0.28 -10.75 15.21
N ALA A 475 1.28 -10.86 14.34
CA ALA A 475 2.64 -10.47 14.68
C ALA A 475 2.81 -8.94 14.55
N TYR A 476 3.35 -8.29 15.58
CA TYR A 476 3.91 -6.95 15.42
C TYR A 476 5.37 -7.06 15.02
N ILE A 477 5.70 -6.54 13.84
CA ILE A 477 7.05 -6.49 13.32
C ILE A 477 7.34 -5.02 13.04
N PRO A 478 7.96 -4.28 13.99
CA PRO A 478 8.12 -2.85 13.87
C PRO A 478 8.83 -2.47 12.57
N ASP A 479 8.27 -1.49 11.88
CA ASP A 479 8.95 -0.71 10.86
C ASP A 479 9.45 0.61 11.47
N ASN A 480 10.29 1.35 10.75
CA ASN A 480 10.79 2.64 11.21
C ASN A 480 9.78 3.79 10.96
N ALA A 481 8.51 3.49 10.63
CA ALA A 481 7.55 4.52 10.26
C ALA A 481 7.05 5.28 11.50
N ILE A 482 6.94 6.60 11.35
CA ILE A 482 6.56 7.52 12.42
C ILE A 482 5.14 8.00 12.13
N GLY A 483 4.23 7.82 13.08
CA GLY A 483 2.86 8.32 13.03
C GLY A 483 1.98 7.66 14.08
N HIS A 484 0.71 8.04 14.14
CA HIS A 484 -0.24 7.52 15.12
C HIS A 484 -0.84 6.19 14.64
N GLN A 485 -0.67 5.15 15.45
CA GLN A 485 -1.10 3.79 15.15
C GLN A 485 -2.38 3.44 15.91
N TYR A 486 -3.38 2.95 15.19
CA TYR A 486 -4.60 2.38 15.78
C TYR A 486 -4.49 0.87 15.87
N TRP A 487 -4.98 0.27 16.94
CA TRP A 487 -4.88 -1.16 17.17
C TRP A 487 -6.24 -1.70 17.58
N ALA A 488 -6.97 -2.18 16.57
CA ALA A 488 -8.31 -2.67 16.73
C ALA A 488 -8.39 -3.96 17.56
N ARG A 489 -9.47 -4.13 18.31
CA ARG A 489 -9.76 -5.43 18.94
C ARG A 489 -10.07 -6.47 17.87
N THR A 490 -9.39 -7.62 17.93
CA THR A 490 -9.66 -8.76 17.03
C THR A 490 -9.86 -10.05 17.83
N PRO A 491 -10.38 -11.13 17.21
CA PRO A 491 -10.41 -12.46 17.83
C PRO A 491 -9.02 -13.05 18.14
N TYR A 492 -7.96 -12.50 17.55
CA TYR A 492 -6.59 -12.96 17.70
C TYR A 492 -5.80 -12.00 18.61
N PRO A 493 -5.03 -12.50 19.58
CA PRO A 493 -4.11 -11.66 20.33
C PRO A 493 -2.98 -11.14 19.43
N TYR A 494 -2.36 -10.04 19.83
CA TYR A 494 -1.18 -9.49 19.14
C TYR A 494 0.10 -9.99 19.82
N ALA A 495 0.96 -10.65 19.06
CA ALA A 495 2.31 -11.01 19.49
C ALA A 495 3.26 -9.83 19.22
N TRP A 496 3.72 -9.18 20.28
CA TRP A 496 4.61 -8.04 20.22
C TRP A 496 6.07 -8.51 20.16
N LEU A 497 6.69 -8.49 18.98
CA LEU A 497 7.99 -9.14 18.74
C LEU A 497 9.18 -8.17 18.63
N GLY A 498 8.96 -6.87 18.80
CA GLY A 498 10.00 -5.86 18.61
C GLY A 498 9.79 -4.58 19.43
N HIS A 499 10.40 -3.49 18.97
CA HIS A 499 10.38 -2.18 19.62
C HIS A 499 9.59 -1.18 18.79
N SER A 500 8.62 -0.48 19.38
CA SER A 500 7.96 0.67 18.75
C SER A 500 8.46 1.98 19.34
N GLY A 501 8.59 3.00 18.50
CA GLY A 501 8.80 4.40 18.86
C GLY A 501 7.56 5.29 18.63
N ALA A 502 6.41 4.69 18.30
CA ALA A 502 5.24 5.39 17.77
C ALA A 502 4.21 5.77 18.84
N ASP A 503 3.34 6.73 18.51
CA ASP A 503 2.13 7.02 19.28
C ASP A 503 1.10 5.90 19.00
N ILE A 504 0.54 5.27 20.04
CA ILE A 504 -0.32 4.10 19.89
C ILE A 504 -1.66 4.32 20.60
N THR A 505 -2.75 3.89 19.97
CA THR A 505 -4.07 3.74 20.58
C THR A 505 -4.54 2.31 20.49
N LEU A 506 -4.93 1.75 21.64
CA LEU A 506 -5.42 0.38 21.77
C LEU A 506 -6.92 0.39 22.03
N ASP A 507 -7.68 -0.41 21.29
CA ASP A 507 -9.10 -0.63 21.56
C ASP A 507 -9.32 -1.34 22.90
N PRO A 508 -10.43 -1.06 23.60
CA PRO A 508 -10.86 -1.84 24.76
C PRO A 508 -10.91 -3.35 24.48
N GLY A 509 -10.52 -4.18 25.46
CA GLY A 509 -10.58 -5.64 25.38
C GLY A 509 -9.48 -6.30 24.54
N LEU A 510 -8.53 -5.54 24.02
CA LEU A 510 -7.40 -6.05 23.26
C LEU A 510 -6.40 -6.82 24.16
N THR A 511 -5.75 -7.86 23.62
CA THR A 511 -4.67 -8.59 24.29
C THR A 511 -3.33 -8.44 23.55
N LEU A 512 -2.33 -7.90 24.25
CA LEU A 512 -0.92 -7.84 23.85
C LEU A 512 -0.11 -8.94 24.54
N LEU A 513 0.69 -9.65 23.74
CA LEU A 513 1.57 -10.73 24.15
C LEU A 513 3.03 -10.30 23.90
N MET A 514 3.71 -9.86 24.95
CA MET A 514 5.07 -9.32 24.89
C MET A 514 6.10 -10.43 24.78
N ASP A 515 6.90 -10.43 23.71
CA ASP A 515 8.11 -11.25 23.63
C ASP A 515 9.20 -10.75 24.61
N PHE A 516 10.20 -11.59 24.89
CA PHE A 516 11.18 -11.34 25.95
C PHE A 516 11.92 -10.00 25.82
N ASN A 517 12.25 -9.57 24.59
CA ASN A 517 12.96 -8.31 24.32
C ASN A 517 12.08 -7.24 23.67
N ALA A 518 10.76 -7.34 23.81
CA ALA A 518 9.85 -6.44 23.14
C ALA A 518 9.65 -5.13 23.93
N GLY A 519 9.47 -4.01 23.24
CA GLY A 519 9.38 -2.68 23.85
C GLY A 519 8.37 -1.77 23.18
N MET A 520 7.77 -0.90 23.98
CA MET A 520 6.87 0.16 23.53
C MET A 520 7.39 1.47 24.10
N VAL A 521 7.86 2.35 23.22
CA VAL A 521 8.42 3.66 23.57
C VAL A 521 7.57 4.70 22.86
N GLY A 522 6.93 5.59 23.60
CA GLY A 522 6.09 6.61 22.97
C GLY A 522 4.91 7.05 23.81
N TYR A 523 3.99 7.77 23.16
CA TYR A 523 2.68 8.03 23.73
C TYR A 523 1.81 6.78 23.62
N LEU A 524 1.23 6.34 24.73
CA LEU A 524 0.25 5.25 24.74
C LEU A 524 -1.10 5.77 25.22
N SER A 525 -2.14 5.55 24.41
CA SER A 525 -3.54 5.60 24.85
C SER A 525 -4.07 4.17 24.93
N ALA A 526 -4.06 3.61 26.14
CA ALA A 526 -4.62 2.31 26.45
C ALA A 526 -5.79 2.52 27.41
N VAL A 527 -7.00 2.56 26.86
CA VAL A 527 -8.22 2.87 27.61
C VAL A 527 -9.19 1.70 27.46
N GLY A 528 -9.13 0.75 28.39
CA GLY A 528 -10.12 -0.33 28.49
C GLY A 528 -11.39 0.11 29.21
N THR A 529 -12.36 -0.80 29.29
CA THR A 529 -13.52 -0.68 30.21
C THR A 529 -13.45 -1.76 31.28
N PRO A 530 -14.20 -1.66 32.38
CA PRO A 530 -14.29 -2.73 33.38
C PRO A 530 -14.72 -4.09 32.77
N GLU A 531 -15.59 -4.09 31.76
CA GLU A 531 -16.07 -5.29 31.06
C GLU A 531 -15.08 -5.77 29.97
N GLN A 532 -14.26 -4.85 29.45
CA GLN A 532 -13.31 -5.10 28.37
C GLN A 532 -11.94 -4.49 28.73
N PRO A 533 -11.26 -5.02 29.75
CA PRO A 533 -9.94 -4.55 30.11
C PRO A 533 -8.93 -4.91 29.02
N ILE A 534 -7.95 -4.05 28.81
CA ILE A 534 -6.81 -4.35 27.94
C ILE A 534 -5.86 -5.25 28.74
N VAL A 535 -5.33 -6.29 28.10
CA VAL A 535 -4.41 -7.25 28.75
C VAL A 535 -3.03 -7.16 28.12
N ILE A 536 -2.00 -6.91 28.91
CA ILE A 536 -0.59 -6.90 28.52
C ILE A 536 0.15 -7.94 29.36
N ARG A 537 0.61 -9.00 28.71
CA ARG A 537 1.30 -10.11 29.40
C ARG A 537 2.38 -10.74 28.54
N SER A 538 3.19 -11.61 29.12
CA SER A 538 4.20 -12.37 28.36
C SER A 538 3.57 -13.23 27.25
N LEU A 539 4.25 -13.26 26.09
CA LEU A 539 4.02 -14.22 25.01
C LEU A 539 4.34 -15.65 25.46
N ASN A 540 5.41 -15.82 26.26
CA ASN A 540 5.78 -17.09 26.86
C ASN A 540 5.82 -16.99 28.40
N PRO A 541 4.78 -17.46 29.11
CA PRO A 541 4.70 -17.41 30.57
C PRO A 541 5.82 -18.13 31.31
N ALA A 542 6.49 -19.11 30.69
CA ALA A 542 7.61 -19.81 31.31
C ALA A 542 8.92 -19.00 31.31
N ILE A 543 9.02 -18.02 30.42
CA ILE A 543 10.19 -17.13 30.28
C ILE A 543 9.89 -15.76 30.88
N GLY A 544 8.63 -15.31 30.81
CA GLY A 544 8.24 -13.94 31.10
C GLY A 544 8.71 -12.97 30.01
N TRP A 545 8.58 -11.68 30.27
CA TRP A 545 9.13 -10.62 29.42
C TRP A 545 10.00 -9.66 30.23
N ARG A 546 10.92 -8.96 29.56
CA ARG A 546 11.69 -7.91 30.21
C ARG A 546 10.82 -6.66 30.30
N GLY A 547 10.65 -6.15 31.51
CA GLY A 547 10.15 -4.81 31.74
C GLY A 547 11.13 -3.74 31.28
N ALA A 548 10.79 -2.49 31.58
CA ALA A 548 11.48 -1.27 31.22
C ALA A 548 12.95 -1.22 31.67
N VAL A 549 13.90 -1.40 30.73
CA VAL A 549 15.35 -1.23 30.97
C VAL A 549 15.93 -0.17 30.03
N SER A 550 16.66 0.80 30.59
CA SER A 550 17.39 1.84 29.84
C SER A 550 18.54 1.22 29.03
N HIS A 551 18.18 0.68 27.87
CA HIS A 551 19.07 0.12 26.86
C HIS A 551 19.13 1.11 25.67
N PRO A 552 20.17 1.10 24.81
CA PRO A 552 20.17 1.85 23.55
C PRO A 552 18.96 1.59 22.60
N GLN A 553 18.05 0.66 22.94
CA GLN A 553 16.82 0.38 22.20
C GLN A 553 15.54 0.44 23.05
N ALA A 554 15.62 0.73 24.36
CA ALA A 554 14.50 0.81 25.32
C ALA A 554 13.48 -0.38 25.23
N ILE A 555 13.68 -1.40 26.07
CA ILE A 555 12.83 -2.62 26.14
C ILE A 555 11.77 -2.46 27.23
N GLY A 556 10.53 -2.90 27.04
CA GLY A 556 9.43 -2.74 28.01
C GLY A 556 8.51 -1.54 27.73
N LEU A 557 7.61 -1.18 28.67
CA LEU A 557 6.71 -0.01 28.51
C LEU A 557 7.41 1.28 28.99
N PHE A 558 7.96 2.05 28.05
CA PHE A 558 8.57 3.36 28.26
C PHE A 558 7.63 4.47 27.78
N LEU A 559 6.86 5.02 28.71
CA LEU A 559 5.73 5.88 28.37
C LEU A 559 6.07 7.36 28.51
N ASN A 560 5.80 8.12 27.45
CA ASN A 560 6.03 9.56 27.40
C ASN A 560 4.93 10.34 28.15
N PRO A 561 5.23 11.58 28.60
CA PRO A 561 4.25 12.46 29.23
C PRO A 561 2.99 12.63 28.39
N GLY A 562 1.83 12.48 29.02
CA GLY A 562 0.52 12.51 28.39
C GLY A 562 -0.09 11.13 28.12
N SER A 563 0.70 10.05 28.20
CA SER A 563 0.16 8.69 28.03
C SER A 563 -0.92 8.39 29.07
N ARG A 564 -1.92 7.61 28.66
CA ARG A 564 -3.10 7.26 29.43
C ARG A 564 -3.22 5.74 29.48
N VAL A 565 -3.22 5.19 30.69
CA VAL A 565 -3.36 3.75 30.96
C VAL A 565 -4.52 3.59 31.92
N GLU A 566 -5.63 3.04 31.43
CA GLU A 566 -6.85 2.84 32.19
C GLU A 566 -7.48 1.48 31.91
N ASN A 567 -7.97 0.80 32.97
CA ASN A 567 -8.54 -0.55 32.88
C ASN A 567 -7.60 -1.53 32.15
N VAL A 568 -6.32 -1.49 32.52
CA VAL A 568 -5.29 -2.36 31.94
C VAL A 568 -4.79 -3.37 32.98
N ASP A 569 -4.74 -4.63 32.58
CA ASP A 569 -4.10 -5.72 33.30
C ASP A 569 -2.69 -5.92 32.75
N ILE A 570 -1.67 -5.76 33.61
CA ILE A 570 -0.25 -5.82 33.24
C ILE A 570 0.49 -6.82 34.12
N SER A 571 1.04 -7.88 33.51
CA SER A 571 1.70 -8.95 34.25
C SER A 571 2.85 -9.67 33.57
N GLY A 572 3.67 -10.35 34.38
CA GLY A 572 4.65 -11.34 33.92
C GLY A 572 6.03 -10.80 33.56
N THR A 573 6.43 -9.62 34.07
CA THR A 573 7.83 -9.20 33.93
C THR A 573 8.77 -9.95 34.86
N VAL A 574 9.92 -10.37 34.33
CA VAL A 574 10.96 -11.08 35.09
C VAL A 574 12.21 -10.24 35.34
N GLU A 575 12.32 -9.09 34.66
CA GLU A 575 13.41 -8.13 34.80
C GLU A 575 12.83 -6.72 34.72
N ALA A 576 13.24 -5.81 35.61
CA ALA A 576 12.84 -4.39 35.63
C ALA A 576 11.32 -4.08 35.75
N ALA A 577 10.95 -2.81 35.63
CA ALA A 577 9.59 -2.34 35.89
C ALA A 577 8.62 -2.69 34.74
N ALA A 578 7.42 -3.17 35.03
CA ALA A 578 6.42 -3.39 33.96
C ALA A 578 6.04 -2.08 33.26
N ILE A 579 6.08 -0.96 33.99
CA ILE A 579 5.91 0.39 33.48
C ILE A 579 7.08 1.26 33.96
N ASP A 580 7.77 1.92 33.04
CA ASP A 580 8.63 3.09 33.32
C ASP A 580 8.04 4.31 32.63
N ALA A 581 7.71 5.31 33.43
CA ALA A 581 6.85 6.41 33.00
C ALA A 581 7.26 7.75 33.62
N ASP A 582 7.20 8.79 32.79
CA ASP A 582 7.26 10.18 33.24
C ASP A 582 6.00 10.92 32.75
N GLY A 583 5.21 11.48 33.67
CA GLY A 583 4.01 12.26 33.31
C GLY A 583 2.84 11.44 32.76
N VAL A 584 2.66 10.21 33.21
CA VAL A 584 1.59 9.29 32.76
C VAL A 584 0.40 9.31 33.72
N SER A 585 -0.80 9.10 33.18
CA SER A 585 -2.00 8.83 33.98
C SER A 585 -2.24 7.32 34.03
N LEU A 586 -2.12 6.71 35.22
CA LEU A 586 -2.39 5.29 35.46
C LEU A 586 -3.59 5.16 36.41
N ASN A 587 -4.72 4.68 35.89
CA ASN A 587 -5.96 4.55 36.66
C ASN A 587 -6.62 3.19 36.46
N ASN A 588 -7.44 2.74 37.42
CA ASN A 588 -8.30 1.55 37.31
C ASN A 588 -7.60 0.28 36.79
N SER A 589 -6.30 0.17 37.03
CA SER A 589 -5.46 -0.87 36.42
C SER A 589 -5.00 -1.89 37.45
N VAL A 590 -4.66 -3.08 36.98
CA VAL A 590 -4.09 -4.14 37.82
C VAL A 590 -2.67 -4.41 37.33
N VAL A 591 -1.70 -4.14 38.18
CA VAL A 591 -0.28 -4.39 37.91
C VAL A 591 0.17 -5.51 38.83
N HIS A 592 0.38 -6.71 38.29
CA HIS A 592 0.57 -7.89 39.12
C HIS A 592 1.59 -8.91 38.60
N ASP A 593 2.14 -9.70 39.52
CA ASP A 593 3.11 -10.77 39.23
C ASP A 593 4.32 -10.28 38.41
N ASN A 594 4.80 -9.07 38.70
CA ASN A 594 5.98 -8.46 38.10
C ASN A 594 7.14 -8.38 39.09
N ILE A 595 8.38 -8.37 38.61
CA ILE A 595 9.54 -8.14 39.49
C ILE A 595 9.50 -6.73 40.11
N ILE A 596 9.12 -5.73 39.31
CA ILE A 596 8.79 -4.37 39.72
C ILE A 596 7.51 -4.00 38.95
N GLY A 597 6.47 -3.55 39.64
CA GLY A 597 5.22 -3.14 39.01
C GLY A 597 5.40 -1.86 38.19
N MET A 598 5.77 -0.78 38.85
CA MET A 598 5.97 0.52 38.19
C MET A 598 7.17 1.27 38.76
N GLU A 599 7.94 1.90 37.88
CA GLU A 599 8.92 2.94 38.18
C GLU A 599 8.44 4.26 37.56
N SER A 600 8.40 5.34 38.35
CA SER A 600 7.84 6.58 37.81
C SER A 600 8.33 7.88 38.43
N LEU A 601 8.48 8.89 37.57
CA LEU A 601 8.92 10.22 37.94
C LEU A 601 7.72 11.14 38.21
N SER A 602 7.09 11.73 37.19
CA SER A 602 6.03 12.75 37.38
C SER A 602 4.60 12.30 37.07
N SER A 603 4.28 11.02 37.26
CA SER A 603 2.96 10.45 36.94
C SER A 603 1.89 10.75 38.00
N ARG A 604 0.63 10.51 37.62
CA ARG A 604 -0.55 10.53 38.50
C ARG A 604 -1.13 9.11 38.53
N ILE A 605 -1.26 8.56 39.73
CA ILE A 605 -1.69 7.18 39.91
C ILE A 605 -2.91 7.18 40.84
N GLY A 606 -4.03 6.62 40.37
CA GLY A 606 -5.28 6.48 41.11
C GLY A 606 -5.90 5.11 40.92
N LYS A 607 -6.67 4.63 41.91
CA LYS A 607 -7.47 3.38 41.85
C LYS A 607 -6.77 2.16 41.21
N THR A 608 -5.46 2.08 41.32
CA THR A 608 -4.63 1.03 40.72
C THR A 608 -4.26 0.03 41.79
N ARG A 609 -4.32 -1.26 41.44
CA ARG A 609 -3.98 -2.37 42.32
C ARG A 609 -2.60 -2.92 41.96
N PHE A 610 -1.66 -2.80 42.89
CA PHE A 610 -0.35 -3.45 42.80
C PHE A 610 -0.40 -4.75 43.59
N VAL A 611 -0.36 -5.89 42.89
CA VAL A 611 -0.61 -7.22 43.49
C VAL A 611 0.56 -8.16 43.26
N ASN A 612 1.06 -8.82 44.31
CA ASN A 612 2.11 -9.87 44.22
C ASN A 612 3.40 -9.47 43.46
N ASN A 613 3.72 -8.17 43.36
CA ASN A 613 4.96 -7.76 42.71
C ASN A 613 6.15 -7.91 43.68
N GLY A 614 7.36 -8.08 43.15
CA GLY A 614 8.57 -7.97 43.96
C GLY A 614 8.67 -6.60 44.63
N LEU A 615 8.37 -5.55 43.86
CA LEU A 615 8.17 -4.17 44.30
C LEU A 615 6.94 -3.60 43.60
N GLY A 616 5.95 -3.09 44.33
CA GLY A 616 4.74 -2.50 43.76
C GLY A 616 5.04 -1.23 42.96
N LEU A 617 5.43 -0.16 43.66
CA LEU A 617 5.74 1.14 43.05
C LEU A 617 7.06 1.71 43.57
N ARG A 618 7.89 2.19 42.65
CA ARG A 618 9.07 3.02 42.92
C ARG A 618 8.90 4.39 42.28
N GLY A 619 9.17 5.47 43.00
CA GLY A 619 9.19 6.78 42.34
C GLY A 619 8.86 7.99 43.18
N ARG A 620 8.55 9.08 42.48
CA ARG A 620 8.20 10.39 43.04
C ARG A 620 6.85 10.94 42.54
N SER A 621 6.02 10.05 42.00
CA SER A 621 4.71 10.36 41.40
C SER A 621 3.64 10.71 42.43
N THR A 622 2.60 11.39 41.96
CA THR A 622 1.46 11.80 42.79
C THR A 622 0.52 10.61 42.99
N LEU A 623 0.31 10.21 44.24
CA LEU A 623 -0.67 9.19 44.61
C LEU A 623 -1.99 9.86 44.96
N LEU A 624 -3.06 9.47 44.27
CA LEU A 624 -4.36 10.12 44.39
C LEU A 624 -5.21 9.51 45.50
N GLY A 625 -4.60 9.03 46.58
CA GLY A 625 -5.29 8.23 47.60
C GLY A 625 -6.52 8.90 48.21
N ALA A 626 -6.55 10.24 48.26
CA ALA A 626 -7.67 11.00 48.81
C ALA A 626 -8.95 10.94 47.96
N THR A 627 -8.81 10.94 46.63
CA THR A 627 -9.94 10.89 45.68
C THR A 627 -10.07 9.50 45.07
N ASN A 628 -8.96 8.88 44.66
CA ASN A 628 -8.90 7.59 43.97
C ASN A 628 -7.99 6.60 44.74
N PRO A 629 -8.45 6.00 45.85
CA PRO A 629 -7.64 5.14 46.72
C PRO A 629 -6.95 3.98 45.98
N LEU A 630 -5.64 3.85 46.16
CA LEU A 630 -4.85 2.75 45.60
C LEU A 630 -4.81 1.54 46.54
N SER A 631 -4.37 0.41 46.00
CA SER A 631 -4.23 -0.84 46.73
C SER A 631 -2.85 -1.48 46.53
N PHE A 632 -2.17 -1.82 47.63
CA PHE A 632 -0.96 -2.63 47.64
C PHE A 632 -1.26 -3.96 48.33
N GLU A 633 -1.16 -5.07 47.59
CA GLU A 633 -1.61 -6.39 48.00
C GLU A 633 -0.52 -7.46 47.80
N GLY A 634 0.18 -7.84 48.86
CA GLY A 634 1.07 -9.02 48.84
C GLY A 634 2.40 -8.77 48.12
N ASN A 635 2.80 -7.51 47.95
CA ASN A 635 4.07 -7.17 47.32
C ASN A 635 5.23 -7.43 48.30
N GLY A 636 6.41 -7.73 47.76
CA GLY A 636 7.65 -7.81 48.56
C GLY A 636 7.95 -6.48 49.25
N ILE A 637 7.86 -5.39 48.50
CA ILE A 637 7.81 -4.00 48.99
C ILE A 637 6.60 -3.33 48.32
N GLY A 638 5.73 -2.68 49.09
CA GLY A 638 4.58 -1.96 48.52
C GLY A 638 5.02 -0.69 47.79
N LEU A 639 5.68 0.21 48.52
CA LEU A 639 6.12 1.51 48.02
C LEU A 639 7.59 1.81 48.37
N LEU A 640 8.37 2.18 47.36
CA LEU A 640 9.74 2.69 47.48
C LEU A 640 9.80 4.16 46.99
N PRO A 641 9.49 5.13 47.86
CA PRO A 641 9.47 6.55 47.51
C PRO A 641 10.89 7.10 47.27
N GLN A 642 11.04 7.93 46.24
CA GLN A 642 12.29 8.65 45.89
C GLN A 642 12.29 10.11 46.35
N ILE A 643 11.17 10.60 46.86
CA ILE A 643 11.02 11.86 47.61
C ILE A 643 10.01 11.61 48.74
N ALA A 644 9.85 12.56 49.67
CA ALA A 644 8.73 12.50 50.61
C ALA A 644 7.40 12.57 49.83
N LEU A 645 6.57 11.52 49.93
CA LEU A 645 5.28 11.43 49.24
C LEU A 645 4.09 11.54 50.20
N ASP A 646 2.93 11.88 49.66
CA ASP A 646 1.65 11.69 50.32
C ASP A 646 1.06 10.34 49.89
N ALA A 647 1.17 9.32 50.74
CA ALA A 647 0.62 7.99 50.53
C ALA A 647 -0.54 7.68 51.49
N ARG A 648 -1.17 8.72 52.06
CA ARG A 648 -2.37 8.60 52.90
C ARG A 648 -3.55 8.06 52.09
N PHE A 649 -4.55 7.55 52.81
CA PHE A 649 -5.84 7.09 52.29
C PHE A 649 -5.81 5.84 51.40
N ASN A 650 -4.64 5.20 51.22
CA ASN A 650 -4.49 3.96 50.47
C ASN A 650 -4.69 2.71 51.34
N TRP A 651 -4.97 1.57 50.70
CA TRP A 651 -5.02 0.25 51.31
C TRP A 651 -3.69 -0.50 51.15
N TRP A 652 -3.32 -1.25 52.19
CA TRP A 652 -2.00 -1.87 52.32
C TRP A 652 -2.06 -3.37 52.64
N ASN A 653 -3.15 -4.04 52.25
CA ASN A 653 -3.41 -5.46 52.52
C ASN A 653 -3.63 -5.85 53.99
N ASP A 654 -3.72 -4.89 54.91
CA ASP A 654 -4.02 -5.14 56.32
C ASP A 654 -4.71 -3.93 56.96
N PRO A 655 -5.74 -4.13 57.81
CA PRO A 655 -6.45 -3.03 58.50
C PRO A 655 -5.57 -2.15 59.40
N THR A 656 -4.38 -2.62 59.77
CA THR A 656 -3.40 -1.86 60.57
C THR A 656 -2.48 -0.99 59.71
N GLY A 657 -2.65 -0.99 58.39
CA GLY A 657 -1.89 -0.15 57.46
C GLY A 657 -0.48 -0.66 57.18
N PRO A 658 0.35 0.16 56.51
CA PRO A 658 1.65 -0.27 56.01
C PRO A 658 2.67 -0.46 57.12
N ARG A 659 3.60 -1.39 56.91
CA ARG A 659 4.85 -1.43 57.68
C ARG A 659 5.73 -0.25 57.25
N SER A 660 5.88 0.76 58.11
CA SER A 660 6.74 1.92 57.82
C SER A 660 7.30 2.57 59.09
N PRO A 661 8.34 3.42 59.00
CA PRO A 661 8.84 4.18 60.16
C PRO A 661 7.77 5.08 60.82
N ARG A 662 6.78 5.56 60.04
CA ARG A 662 5.64 6.36 60.55
C ARG A 662 4.46 5.51 61.02
N ASN A 663 4.47 4.20 60.76
CA ASN A 663 3.50 3.24 61.28
C ASN A 663 4.20 1.92 61.72
N PRO A 664 4.99 1.93 62.81
CA PRO A 664 5.81 0.76 63.19
C PRO A 664 5.00 -0.49 63.57
N ALA A 665 3.73 -0.33 63.91
CA ALA A 665 2.83 -1.42 64.28
C ALA A 665 2.03 -1.99 63.10
N GLY A 666 2.12 -1.37 61.92
CA GLY A 666 1.44 -1.84 60.71
C GLY A 666 1.91 -3.24 60.32
N ARG A 667 1.01 -4.03 59.73
CA ARG A 667 1.27 -5.41 59.29
C ARG A 667 1.17 -5.60 57.78
N GLY A 668 0.69 -4.58 57.07
CA GLY A 668 0.52 -4.58 55.63
C GLY A 668 1.82 -4.48 54.84
N ASP A 669 1.66 -4.34 53.52
CA ASP A 669 2.75 -4.09 52.58
C ASP A 669 3.60 -2.89 53.04
N SER A 670 4.93 -2.96 52.83
CA SER A 670 5.84 -2.00 53.42
C SER A 670 6.02 -0.72 52.60
N VAL A 671 6.28 0.38 53.30
CA VAL A 671 6.94 1.58 52.75
C VAL A 671 8.39 1.56 53.20
N SER A 672 9.33 1.52 52.27
CA SER A 672 10.76 1.29 52.55
C SER A 672 11.67 2.28 51.81
N GLY A 673 12.98 2.29 52.08
CA GLY A 673 13.94 3.19 51.44
C GLY A 673 14.16 4.51 52.20
N ASP A 674 15.06 5.35 51.66
CA ASP A 674 15.60 6.53 52.35
C ASP A 674 14.55 7.59 52.71
N TYR A 675 13.48 7.69 51.91
CA TYR A 675 12.40 8.66 52.12
C TYR A 675 11.20 8.08 52.89
N ALA A 676 11.21 6.80 53.26
CA ALA A 676 10.13 6.19 54.05
C ALA A 676 9.86 6.89 55.40
N PRO A 677 10.85 7.46 56.11
CA PRO A 677 10.60 8.26 57.32
C PRO A 677 9.81 9.55 57.08
N ASP A 678 9.81 10.08 55.86
CA ASP A 678 9.16 11.35 55.52
C ASP A 678 7.85 11.19 54.76
N THR A 679 7.60 10.02 54.16
CA THR A 679 6.35 9.70 53.45
C THR A 679 5.16 9.61 54.40
N LEU A 680 4.11 10.39 54.12
CA LEU A 680 2.87 10.39 54.89
C LEU A 680 2.06 9.14 54.57
N VAL A 681 1.71 8.35 55.58
CA VAL A 681 0.91 7.11 55.40
C VAL A 681 -0.38 7.10 56.24
N THR A 682 -0.54 8.07 57.14
CA THR A 682 -1.71 8.17 58.05
C THR A 682 -2.54 9.42 57.76
N PRO A 683 -3.88 9.33 57.65
CA PRO A 683 -4.67 8.11 57.79
C PRO A 683 -4.45 7.15 56.60
N PHE A 684 -4.67 5.85 56.81
CA PHE A 684 -4.72 4.82 55.78
C PHE A 684 -6.11 4.14 55.82
N ARG A 685 -6.47 3.39 54.78
CA ARG A 685 -7.73 2.64 54.77
C ARG A 685 -7.64 1.37 55.62
N THR A 686 -8.76 1.04 56.28
CA THR A 686 -8.91 -0.17 57.12
C THR A 686 -9.64 -1.30 56.39
N ALA A 687 -10.09 -1.07 55.16
CA ALA A 687 -10.67 -2.04 54.24
C ALA A 687 -10.19 -1.72 52.81
N PRO A 688 -10.14 -2.72 51.90
CA PRO A 688 -9.79 -2.47 50.51
C PRO A 688 -10.74 -1.44 49.85
N PRO A 689 -10.27 -0.67 48.85
CA PRO A 689 -11.15 0.16 48.03
C PRO A 689 -12.20 -0.72 47.36
N ASP A 690 -13.40 -0.17 47.17
CA ASP A 690 -14.43 -0.86 46.37
C ASP A 690 -13.92 -0.99 44.93
N SER A 691 -13.84 -2.23 44.44
CA SER A 691 -13.37 -2.54 43.09
C SER A 691 -14.48 -2.48 42.05
N SER A 692 -15.74 -2.32 42.47
CA SER A 692 -16.91 -2.13 41.59
C SER A 692 -17.32 -0.68 41.37
N ASP A 693 -16.56 0.25 41.94
CA ASP A 693 -16.81 1.70 41.88
C ASP A 693 -15.55 2.36 41.30
N SER A 694 -15.58 2.70 40.03
CA SER A 694 -14.48 3.26 39.26
C SER A 694 -14.54 4.79 39.34
N PRO A 695 -13.42 5.53 39.37
CA PRO A 695 -13.44 6.95 39.10
C PRO A 695 -13.95 7.24 37.68
N PRO A 696 -14.54 8.43 37.46
CA PRO A 696 -14.99 8.85 36.15
C PRO A 696 -13.92 8.73 35.07
N VAL A 697 -14.32 8.30 33.88
CA VAL A 697 -13.52 8.41 32.67
C VAL A 697 -13.84 9.75 32.04
N VAL A 698 -12.82 10.57 31.77
CA VAL A 698 -12.98 11.84 31.06
C VAL A 698 -12.17 11.79 29.78
N HIS A 699 -12.78 12.23 28.70
CA HIS A 699 -12.15 12.44 27.41
C HIS A 699 -12.41 13.89 26.99
N VAL A 700 -11.40 14.75 26.99
CA VAL A 700 -11.57 16.07 26.36
C VAL A 700 -11.67 15.81 24.87
N ILE A 701 -12.80 16.17 24.25
CA ILE A 701 -12.97 16.09 22.80
C ILE A 701 -11.97 17.09 22.23
N GLY A 702 -10.81 16.55 21.90
CA GLY A 702 -9.68 17.27 21.35
C GLY A 702 -10.03 17.71 19.94
N PRO A 703 -9.63 18.92 19.53
CA PRO A 703 -9.74 19.31 18.13
C PRO A 703 -8.81 18.57 17.15
N ASP A 704 -8.77 17.24 17.08
CA ASP A 704 -7.81 16.28 16.46
C ASP A 704 -6.99 16.60 15.18
N PHE A 705 -7.08 17.78 14.58
CA PHE A 705 -6.04 18.32 13.73
C PHE A 705 -4.76 18.63 14.55
N LYS A 706 -3.84 17.65 14.63
CA LYS A 706 -2.45 17.92 15.02
C LYS A 706 -1.78 18.65 13.85
N MET A 707 -1.58 19.97 13.97
CA MET A 707 -0.72 20.71 13.04
C MET A 707 0.73 20.23 13.19
N GLN A 708 1.10 19.11 12.57
CA GLN A 708 2.44 18.54 12.70
C GLN A 708 3.49 19.41 11.99
N GLY A 709 4.02 20.40 12.70
CA GLY A 709 5.28 21.07 12.37
C GLY A 709 6.34 20.72 13.39
N GLY A 710 7.26 19.81 13.06
CA GLY A 710 8.55 19.53 13.71
C GLY A 710 8.64 19.77 15.24
N ALA A 711 8.65 18.68 16.02
CA ALA A 711 9.05 18.61 17.43
C ALA A 711 8.38 19.53 18.48
N ASN A 712 7.70 20.64 18.16
CA ASN A 712 7.23 21.60 19.20
C ASN A 712 5.87 22.29 18.95
N LEU A 713 5.16 22.09 17.84
CA LEU A 713 3.81 22.66 17.66
C LEU A 713 2.73 21.58 17.76
N ALA A 714 2.44 21.09 18.97
CA ALA A 714 1.44 20.06 19.22
C ALA A 714 0.15 20.59 19.88
N GLY A 715 -0.32 21.79 19.53
CA GLY A 715 -1.48 22.41 20.17
C GLY A 715 -2.38 23.19 19.22
N TYR A 716 -3.67 23.26 19.57
CA TYR A 716 -4.69 24.00 18.81
C TYR A 716 -4.45 25.50 18.84
N LEU A 717 -4.42 26.12 17.66
CA LEU A 717 -4.37 27.57 17.55
C LEU A 717 -5.67 28.18 18.08
N LEU A 718 -5.57 28.94 19.17
CA LEU A 718 -6.68 29.68 19.78
C LEU A 718 -6.31 31.17 19.84
N ARG A 719 -6.86 31.98 18.94
CA ARG A 719 -6.55 33.42 18.86
C ARG A 719 -7.09 34.13 20.12
N PRO A 720 -6.29 34.98 20.80
CA PRO A 720 -6.78 35.79 21.91
C PRO A 720 -8.04 36.59 21.56
N GLY A 721 -8.96 36.69 22.51
CA GLY A 721 -10.23 37.41 22.36
C GLY A 721 -11.33 36.64 21.62
N THR A 722 -11.02 35.54 20.93
CA THR A 722 -12.03 34.69 20.29
C THR A 722 -12.77 33.82 21.31
N LYS A 723 -13.96 33.34 20.92
CA LYS A 723 -14.73 32.36 21.67
C LYS A 723 -14.29 30.96 21.28
N PHE A 724 -14.16 30.08 22.26
CA PHE A 724 -13.86 28.68 22.08
C PHE A 724 -14.84 27.84 22.92
N ILE A 725 -15.39 26.78 22.34
CA ILE A 725 -16.26 25.86 23.08
C ILE A 725 -15.41 24.66 23.48
N ILE A 726 -15.05 24.60 24.76
CA ILE A 726 -14.39 23.43 25.35
C ILE A 726 -15.43 22.31 25.42
N ARG A 727 -15.10 21.12 24.91
CA ARG A 727 -15.98 19.95 24.95
C ARG A 727 -15.27 18.75 25.56
N TRP A 728 -16.04 17.90 26.21
CA TRP A 728 -15.57 16.64 26.75
C TRP A 728 -16.69 15.62 26.83
N ASP A 729 -16.32 14.36 26.74
CA ASP A 729 -17.12 13.24 27.16
C ASP A 729 -16.71 12.83 28.57
N SER A 730 -17.67 12.31 29.31
CA SER A 730 -17.40 11.70 30.60
C SER A 730 -18.44 10.63 30.91
N SER A 731 -17.95 9.50 31.39
CA SER A 731 -18.76 8.35 31.78
C SER A 731 -18.24 7.79 33.10
N ASP A 732 -19.12 7.13 33.82
CA ASP A 732 -18.81 6.55 35.12
C ASP A 732 -19.77 5.38 35.42
N ASP A 733 -19.39 4.49 36.33
CA ASP A 733 -20.28 3.43 36.83
C ASP A 733 -21.25 3.94 37.92
N SER A 734 -21.05 5.17 38.38
CA SER A 734 -21.94 5.92 39.25
C SER A 734 -22.35 7.27 38.62
N SER A 735 -23.15 8.08 39.33
CA SER A 735 -23.51 9.41 38.82
C SER A 735 -22.34 10.39 38.96
N ILE A 736 -21.94 11.01 37.85
CA ILE A 736 -21.07 12.19 37.87
C ILE A 736 -21.85 13.37 38.48
N VAL A 737 -21.31 14.00 39.52
CA VAL A 737 -22.00 15.08 40.25
C VAL A 737 -21.49 16.47 39.88
N ARG A 738 -20.23 16.60 39.45
CA ARG A 738 -19.65 17.88 39.01
C ARG A 738 -18.47 17.74 38.06
N HIS A 739 -18.15 18.84 37.38
CA HIS A 739 -16.94 19.05 36.61
C HIS A 739 -16.21 20.33 37.02
N ARG A 740 -14.91 20.38 36.72
CA ARG A 740 -14.05 21.57 36.87
C ARG A 740 -13.11 21.67 35.67
N ILE A 741 -12.88 22.88 35.19
CA ILE A 741 -11.96 23.17 34.08
C ILE A 741 -10.81 24.04 34.58
N LEU A 742 -9.58 23.56 34.38
CA LEU A 742 -8.36 24.26 34.74
C LEU A 742 -7.55 24.62 33.48
N PHE A 743 -6.79 25.71 33.59
CA PHE A 743 -5.88 26.19 32.58
C PHE A 743 -4.47 26.35 33.16
N ALA A 744 -3.48 25.85 32.42
CA ALA A 744 -2.07 26.04 32.67
C ALA A 744 -1.48 26.92 31.57
N ARG A 745 -0.95 28.09 31.96
CA ARG A 745 -0.19 28.98 31.06
C ARG A 745 1.19 28.42 30.72
N SER A 746 1.73 27.58 31.60
CA SER A 746 3.01 26.89 31.46
C SER A 746 2.92 25.54 32.20
N VAL A 747 3.74 25.30 33.21
CA VAL A 747 3.84 23.97 33.85
C VAL A 747 2.68 23.66 34.81
N LEU A 748 2.15 24.65 35.53
CA LEU A 748 1.14 24.44 36.59
C LEU A 748 -0.25 24.88 36.15
N PHE A 749 -1.27 24.09 36.52
CA PHE A 749 -2.68 24.47 36.44
C PHE A 749 -3.03 25.44 37.57
N ASP A 750 -2.70 26.71 37.35
CA ASP A 750 -2.86 27.79 38.34
C ASP A 750 -4.15 28.60 38.16
N THR A 751 -4.85 28.39 37.05
CA THR A 751 -6.04 29.15 36.66
C THR A 751 -7.25 28.23 36.63
N VAL A 752 -8.29 28.54 37.41
CA VAL A 752 -9.61 27.88 37.31
C VAL A 752 -10.43 28.63 36.27
N ILE A 753 -10.80 27.96 35.17
CA ILE A 753 -11.70 28.53 34.16
C ILE A 753 -13.13 28.49 34.68
N ALA A 754 -13.54 27.34 35.20
CA ALA A 754 -14.87 27.09 35.72
C ALA A 754 -14.81 25.98 36.77
N ASP A 755 -15.67 26.07 37.78
CA ASP A 755 -15.77 25.09 38.88
C ASP A 755 -17.24 24.80 39.16
N ASP A 756 -17.51 23.68 39.82
CA ASP A 756 -18.86 23.19 40.15
C ASP A 756 -19.83 23.18 38.93
N ILE A 757 -19.30 22.86 37.75
CA ILE A 757 -20.12 22.63 36.55
C ILE A 757 -20.96 21.36 36.79
N PRO A 758 -22.27 21.33 36.53
CA PRO A 758 -23.07 20.12 36.78
C PRO A 758 -22.58 18.88 36.03
N GLY A 759 -22.76 17.71 36.64
CA GLY A 759 -22.26 16.43 36.13
C GLY A 759 -22.86 15.95 34.80
N ASN A 760 -23.94 16.55 34.33
CA ASN A 760 -24.56 16.27 33.03
C ASN A 760 -24.11 17.24 31.92
N VAL A 761 -23.30 18.25 32.23
CA VAL A 761 -22.77 19.21 31.24
C VAL A 761 -21.55 18.59 30.54
N ARG A 762 -21.41 18.87 29.24
CA ARG A 762 -20.35 18.33 28.35
C ARG A 762 -19.64 19.41 27.53
N SER A 763 -19.99 20.67 27.72
CA SER A 763 -19.39 21.78 26.99
C SER A 763 -19.39 23.09 27.78
N PHE A 764 -18.44 23.97 27.48
CA PHE A 764 -18.29 25.28 28.12
C PHE A 764 -17.75 26.34 27.15
N GLU A 765 -18.41 27.49 27.03
CA GLU A 765 -17.90 28.63 26.25
C GLU A 765 -16.81 29.37 27.03
N TRP A 766 -15.59 29.33 26.53
CA TRP A 766 -14.45 30.06 27.04
C TRP A 766 -14.10 31.24 26.12
N THR A 767 -13.70 32.37 26.70
CA THR A 767 -13.10 33.48 25.94
C THR A 767 -11.60 33.39 26.09
N VAL A 768 -10.90 33.17 24.99
CA VAL A 768 -9.46 32.90 25.00
C VAL A 768 -8.71 34.13 25.52
N PRO A 769 -7.93 34.02 26.61
CA PRO A 769 -7.21 35.15 27.17
C PRO A 769 -5.98 35.49 26.32
N SER A 770 -5.53 36.74 26.37
CA SER A 770 -4.17 37.08 25.97
C SER A 770 -3.21 36.66 27.09
N ILE A 771 -2.18 35.89 26.74
CA ILE A 771 -1.18 35.37 27.71
C ILE A 771 0.20 36.00 27.54
N GLY A 772 0.41 36.81 26.50
CA GLY A 772 1.72 37.39 26.18
C GLY A 772 2.73 36.35 25.66
N PHE A 773 3.99 36.77 25.55
CA PHE A 773 5.08 35.92 25.07
C PHE A 773 5.54 34.93 26.16
N GLU A 774 5.64 33.65 25.80
CA GLU A 774 6.10 32.57 26.68
C GLU A 774 7.26 31.80 26.04
N PHE A 775 8.24 31.37 26.83
CA PHE A 775 9.41 30.66 26.31
C PHE A 775 9.23 29.14 26.48
N ASN A 776 9.02 28.42 25.37
CA ASN A 776 8.98 26.95 25.29
C ASN A 776 8.17 26.28 26.41
N SER A 777 6.96 26.77 26.64
CA SER A 777 6.07 26.31 27.70
C SER A 777 4.72 25.90 27.09
N PRO A 778 4.37 24.60 27.09
CA PRO A 778 3.12 24.14 26.49
C PRO A 778 1.94 24.61 27.35
N GLN A 779 1.01 25.35 26.74
CA GLN A 779 -0.24 25.70 27.38
C GLN A 779 -1.19 24.50 27.38
N ARG A 780 -1.94 24.30 28.47
CA ARG A 780 -2.83 23.13 28.62
C ARG A 780 -4.17 23.47 29.25
N LEU A 781 -5.19 22.76 28.80
CA LEU A 781 -6.51 22.70 29.43
C LEU A 781 -6.67 21.34 30.13
N MET A 782 -7.34 21.31 31.26
CA MET A 782 -7.71 20.07 31.94
C MET A 782 -9.17 20.12 32.38
N VAL A 783 -9.90 19.06 32.07
CA VAL A 783 -11.26 18.83 32.57
C VAL A 783 -11.20 17.73 33.61
N ILE A 784 -11.81 17.99 34.76
CA ILE A 784 -11.93 17.04 35.87
C ILE A 784 -13.42 16.74 36.06
N ALA A 785 -13.79 15.46 36.20
CA ALA A 785 -15.11 15.01 36.61
C ALA A 785 -15.02 14.42 38.03
N THR A 786 -16.04 14.66 38.86
CA THR A 786 -16.16 14.05 40.20
C THR A 786 -17.44 13.24 40.27
N ASP A 787 -17.36 12.01 40.78
CA ASP A 787 -18.51 11.14 41.00
C ASP A 787 -19.20 11.37 42.35
N SER A 788 -20.26 10.59 42.61
CA SER A 788 -21.02 10.64 43.86
C SER A 788 -20.29 10.10 45.09
N ALA A 789 -19.25 9.28 44.90
CA ALA A 789 -18.37 8.76 45.94
C ALA A 789 -17.19 9.71 46.27
N GLY A 790 -17.00 10.76 45.46
CA GLY A 790 -15.93 11.75 45.57
C GLY A 790 -14.64 11.34 44.84
N GLN A 791 -14.66 10.31 43.99
CA GLN A 791 -13.53 9.99 43.12
C GLN A 791 -13.48 10.97 41.94
N GLU A 792 -12.27 11.21 41.43
CA GLU A 792 -12.02 12.20 40.38
C GLU A 792 -11.37 11.57 39.15
N GLY A 793 -11.99 11.77 37.99
CA GLY A 793 -11.44 11.51 36.66
C GLY A 793 -10.96 12.80 36.00
N TRP A 794 -9.98 12.73 35.09
CA TRP A 794 -9.58 13.91 34.32
C TRP A 794 -8.95 13.57 32.97
N ALA A 795 -9.00 14.54 32.07
CA ALA A 795 -8.24 14.55 30.82
C ALA A 795 -7.65 15.95 30.58
N GLU A 796 -6.47 15.99 29.97
CA GLU A 796 -5.78 17.23 29.60
C GLU A 796 -5.51 17.29 28.10
N THR A 797 -5.45 18.50 27.55
CA THR A 797 -5.10 18.73 26.14
C THR A 797 -4.19 19.95 25.99
N ARG A 798 -3.33 19.95 24.97
CA ARG A 798 -2.43 21.06 24.66
C ARG A 798 -3.10 22.06 23.73
N ILE A 799 -2.87 23.34 23.98
CA ILE A 799 -3.32 24.44 23.13
C ILE A 799 -2.15 25.37 22.83
N SER A 800 -2.26 26.14 21.74
CA SER A 800 -1.33 27.22 21.41
C SER A 800 -2.12 28.53 21.34
N ILE A 801 -1.81 29.45 22.25
CA ILE A 801 -2.38 30.80 22.25
C ILE A 801 -1.29 31.76 21.75
N PRO A 802 -1.46 32.37 20.55
CA PRO A 802 -0.53 33.35 20.02
C PRO A 802 -0.19 34.48 20.99
N SER A 803 1.08 34.87 21.01
CA SER A 803 1.62 36.00 21.79
C SER A 803 1.10 37.37 21.32
N GLU A 804 0.49 37.42 20.13
CA GLU A 804 0.10 38.62 19.38
C GLU A 804 1.27 39.52 18.95
N ARG A 805 2.53 39.07 19.13
CA ARG A 805 3.72 39.84 18.72
C ARG A 805 4.00 39.75 17.22
N LEU A 806 3.78 38.59 16.61
CA LEU A 806 3.86 38.41 15.16
C LEU A 806 2.56 38.85 14.48
N VAL A 807 2.68 39.75 13.51
CA VAL A 807 1.59 40.35 12.73
C VAL A 807 2.09 40.57 11.30
N GLY A 808 1.24 40.32 10.31
CA GLY A 808 1.57 40.46 8.90
C GLY A 808 0.38 40.30 7.99
N ASP A 809 0.65 40.15 6.70
CA ASP A 809 -0.33 40.06 5.61
C ASP A 809 0.09 39.06 4.52
N LEU A 810 0.69 37.93 4.90
CA LEU A 810 1.13 36.93 3.91
C LEU A 810 -0.04 36.33 3.14
N ASP A 811 0.18 36.10 1.85
CA ASP A 811 -0.85 35.63 0.91
C ASP A 811 -0.24 34.77 -0.22
N ILE A 812 -1.05 33.88 -0.80
CA ILE A 812 -0.67 33.03 -1.94
C ILE A 812 -1.29 33.59 -3.21
N VAL A 813 -0.48 33.74 -4.27
CA VAL A 813 -0.95 34.37 -5.51
C VAL A 813 -1.89 33.46 -6.31
N GLU A 814 -1.68 32.15 -6.25
CA GLU A 814 -2.45 31.16 -7.01
C GLU A 814 -3.81 30.83 -6.37
N ASP A 815 -4.91 31.03 -7.10
CA ASP A 815 -6.23 30.52 -6.71
C ASP A 815 -6.43 29.08 -7.18
N LEU A 816 -6.40 28.15 -6.23
CA LEU A 816 -6.64 26.73 -6.47
C LEU A 816 -8.08 26.29 -6.20
N GLY A 817 -8.97 27.22 -5.84
CA GLY A 817 -10.34 26.93 -5.46
C GLY A 817 -11.11 26.10 -6.50
N GLY A 818 -11.68 24.99 -6.06
CA GLY A 818 -12.48 24.08 -6.88
C GLY A 818 -11.70 23.23 -7.88
N GLN A 819 -10.36 23.33 -7.92
CA GLN A 819 -9.53 22.47 -8.75
C GLN A 819 -9.48 21.04 -8.20
N THR A 820 -9.16 20.07 -9.05
CA THR A 820 -8.97 18.67 -8.65
C THR A 820 -7.63 18.17 -9.16
N PHE A 821 -6.80 17.68 -8.25
CA PHE A 821 -5.51 17.08 -8.52
C PHE A 821 -5.56 15.57 -8.31
N ILE A 822 -4.64 14.84 -8.94
CA ILE A 822 -4.49 13.40 -8.73
C ILE A 822 -3.34 13.16 -7.75
N GLY A 823 -3.54 12.31 -6.76
CA GLY A 823 -2.46 11.89 -5.84
C GLY A 823 -1.25 11.33 -6.59
N GLY A 824 -0.04 11.54 -6.08
CA GLY A 824 1.20 11.13 -6.73
C GLY A 824 1.55 11.92 -8.00
N THR A 825 0.94 13.09 -8.21
CA THR A 825 1.36 14.08 -9.23
C THR A 825 2.05 15.27 -8.58
N LEU A 826 2.97 15.93 -9.30
CA LEU A 826 3.61 17.15 -8.80
C LEU A 826 2.59 18.27 -8.57
N PHE A 827 2.76 18.98 -7.45
CA PHE A 827 1.97 20.16 -7.13
C PHE A 827 2.54 21.40 -7.84
N PRO A 828 1.70 22.35 -8.29
CA PRO A 828 2.20 23.58 -8.89
C PRO A 828 3.08 24.37 -7.90
N LEU A 829 4.06 25.10 -8.44
CA LEU A 829 4.84 26.07 -7.69
C LEU A 829 3.92 27.19 -7.18
N LEU A 830 4.07 27.56 -5.90
CA LEU A 830 3.29 28.63 -5.27
C LEU A 830 4.16 29.87 -5.03
N HIS A 831 3.62 31.04 -5.33
CA HIS A 831 4.26 32.32 -5.07
C HIS A 831 3.66 33.00 -3.85
N LEU A 832 4.52 33.47 -2.94
CA LEU A 832 4.12 34.14 -1.72
C LEU A 832 4.26 35.66 -1.86
N THR A 833 3.29 36.40 -1.33
CA THR A 833 3.35 37.87 -1.20
C THR A 833 3.10 38.29 0.25
N GLY A 834 3.25 39.59 0.53
CA GLY A 834 3.09 40.16 1.88
C GLY A 834 4.36 40.08 2.73
N SER A 835 4.21 40.38 4.02
CA SER A 835 5.31 40.33 5.00
C SER A 835 4.81 40.08 6.42
N VAL A 836 5.69 39.60 7.31
CA VAL A 836 5.46 39.53 8.75
C VAL A 836 6.57 40.33 9.43
N ASN A 837 6.27 40.97 10.56
CA ASN A 837 7.29 41.63 11.37
C ASN A 837 8.28 40.61 11.99
N ASP A 838 9.49 41.07 12.31
CA ASP A 838 10.60 40.25 12.83
C ASP A 838 11.14 39.18 11.85
N PHE A 839 12.18 38.45 12.25
CA PHE A 839 12.85 37.42 11.44
C PHE A 839 12.24 36.03 11.68
N ALA A 840 10.93 35.88 11.46
CA ALA A 840 10.23 34.62 11.64
C ALA A 840 10.61 33.57 10.58
N THR A 841 10.49 32.29 10.93
CA THR A 841 10.57 31.21 9.93
C THR A 841 9.19 31.00 9.31
N PHE A 842 9.13 30.92 7.99
CA PHE A 842 7.88 30.73 7.23
C PHE A 842 7.72 29.29 6.79
N ARG A 843 6.48 28.82 6.71
CA ARG A 843 6.11 27.51 6.18
C ARG A 843 4.77 27.60 5.46
N ALA A 844 4.76 27.28 4.17
CA ALA A 844 3.52 27.07 3.43
C ALA A 844 3.09 25.60 3.57
N THR A 845 1.79 25.38 3.69
CA THR A 845 1.23 24.11 4.16
C THR A 845 -0.03 23.78 3.36
N ILE A 846 -0.16 22.53 2.91
CA ILE A 846 -1.44 21.97 2.47
C ILE A 846 -2.08 21.31 3.69
N LEU A 847 -3.22 21.82 4.13
CA LEU A 847 -4.04 21.24 5.18
C LEU A 847 -5.02 20.26 4.55
N LEU A 848 -4.95 18.99 4.93
CA LEU A 848 -5.93 17.94 4.63
C LEU A 848 -6.93 17.90 5.79
N GLU A 849 -7.83 18.87 5.84
CA GLU A 849 -8.57 19.16 7.07
C GLU A 849 -9.62 18.12 7.45
N ALA A 850 -10.15 17.42 6.45
CA ALA A 850 -11.00 16.26 6.68
C ALA A 850 -10.21 15.09 7.29
N ASP A 851 -8.90 15.03 7.10
CA ASP A 851 -8.06 13.91 7.54
C ASP A 851 -7.27 14.23 8.81
N GLY A 852 -7.28 15.48 9.29
CA GLY A 852 -6.50 15.87 10.47
C GLY A 852 -5.00 16.06 10.19
N GLN A 853 -4.61 16.21 8.93
CA GLN A 853 -3.21 16.09 8.48
C GLN A 853 -2.74 17.32 7.72
N GLN A 854 -1.42 17.53 7.68
CA GLN A 854 -0.82 18.59 6.91
C GLN A 854 0.41 18.11 6.13
N ILE A 855 0.66 18.75 5.00
CA ILE A 855 1.84 18.55 4.17
C ILE A 855 2.57 19.88 4.19
N ASP A 856 3.84 19.87 4.56
CA ASP A 856 4.64 21.09 4.68
C ASP A 856 5.56 21.25 3.48
N SER A 857 5.68 22.48 2.97
CA SER A 857 6.63 22.78 1.90
C SER A 857 8.07 22.85 2.42
N ILE A 858 9.03 22.71 1.50
CA ILE A 858 10.44 23.00 1.81
C ILE A 858 10.67 24.50 1.62
N THR A 859 10.33 25.31 2.61
CA THR A 859 10.72 26.72 2.61
C THR A 859 12.12 26.87 3.22
N ASN A 860 13.08 27.35 2.43
CA ASN A 860 14.34 27.85 2.97
C ASN A 860 14.10 29.28 3.54
N GLN A 861 14.88 29.67 4.55
CA GLN A 861 14.67 30.91 5.33
C GLN A 861 14.78 32.24 4.54
N GLN A 862 14.96 32.23 3.21
CA GLN A 862 15.25 33.46 2.43
C GLN A 862 14.68 33.51 1.00
N HIS A 863 13.89 32.53 0.52
CA HIS A 863 13.28 32.58 -0.81
C HIS A 863 11.76 32.79 -0.74
N HIS A 864 11.24 33.66 -1.61
CA HIS A 864 9.83 34.05 -1.72
C HIS A 864 8.92 32.99 -2.38
N ASP A 865 9.46 31.81 -2.70
CA ASP A 865 8.77 30.74 -3.41
C ASP A 865 8.69 29.49 -2.52
N ALA A 866 7.51 28.88 -2.41
CA ALA A 866 7.33 27.60 -1.75
C ALA A 866 7.47 26.47 -2.77
N ASP A 867 8.60 25.74 -2.70
CA ASP A 867 8.90 24.64 -3.62
C ASP A 867 8.41 23.29 -3.06
N TRP A 868 7.60 22.60 -3.85
CA TRP A 868 7.09 21.26 -3.58
C TRP A 868 7.79 20.28 -4.52
N ILE A 869 9.03 19.94 -4.18
CA ILE A 869 9.83 18.99 -4.97
C ILE A 869 9.34 17.54 -4.86
N THR A 870 8.28 17.28 -4.07
CA THR A 870 7.68 15.96 -3.85
C THR A 870 6.25 15.92 -4.42
N PRO A 871 5.84 14.81 -5.07
CA PRO A 871 4.45 14.62 -5.49
C PRO A 871 3.45 14.74 -4.35
N LEU A 872 2.22 15.14 -4.66
CA LEU A 872 1.10 15.09 -3.71
C LEU A 872 0.96 13.68 -3.12
N PRO A 873 0.61 13.53 -1.84
CA PRO A 873 0.38 12.23 -1.24
C PRO A 873 -0.79 11.52 -1.93
N VAL A 874 -0.77 10.19 -1.84
CA VAL A 874 -1.82 9.32 -2.37
C VAL A 874 -2.99 9.31 -1.38
N VAL A 875 -3.82 10.35 -1.45
CA VAL A 875 -5.03 10.56 -0.63
C VAL A 875 -6.23 10.93 -1.50
N SER A 876 -7.45 10.85 -0.96
CA SER A 876 -8.67 11.34 -1.61
C SER A 876 -9.51 12.20 -0.66
N THR A 877 -9.55 13.51 -0.89
CA THR A 877 -10.28 14.50 -0.10
C THR A 877 -10.76 15.67 -0.96
N ASP A 878 -11.87 16.32 -0.59
CA ASP A 878 -12.30 17.63 -1.12
C ASP A 878 -12.04 18.81 -0.17
N ALA A 879 -11.42 18.55 0.99
CA ALA A 879 -11.17 19.54 2.03
C ALA A 879 -9.67 19.87 2.14
N ALA A 880 -8.95 19.86 1.01
CA ALA A 880 -7.57 20.33 0.97
C ALA A 880 -7.53 21.86 0.83
N ARG A 881 -6.71 22.52 1.65
CA ARG A 881 -6.63 23.98 1.73
C ARG A 881 -5.20 24.43 1.93
N LEU A 882 -4.83 25.60 1.40
CA LEU A 882 -3.51 26.17 1.65
C LEU A 882 -3.51 27.06 2.89
N ALA A 883 -2.40 27.05 3.63
CA ALA A 883 -2.14 27.95 4.73
C ALA A 883 -0.66 28.30 4.86
N ILE A 884 -0.35 29.45 5.44
CA ILE A 884 1.00 29.91 5.72
C ILE A 884 1.12 30.15 7.22
N SER A 885 2.19 29.63 7.82
CA SER A 885 2.58 29.94 9.20
C SER A 885 3.88 30.73 9.24
N ALA A 886 3.97 31.65 10.20
CA ALA A 886 5.21 32.32 10.57
C ALA A 886 5.41 32.19 12.08
N ASN A 887 6.57 31.68 12.52
CA ASN A 887 6.83 31.45 13.94
C ASN A 887 8.30 31.67 14.36
N ASN A 888 8.49 32.04 15.63
CA ASN A 888 9.80 32.08 16.31
C ASN A 888 9.93 31.04 17.43
N ASN A 889 8.82 30.66 18.07
CA ASN A 889 8.74 29.60 19.09
C ASN A 889 7.31 29.01 19.14
N GLU A 890 6.95 28.30 20.21
CA GLU A 890 5.66 27.61 20.36
C GLU A 890 4.42 28.53 20.38
N ASN A 891 4.54 29.72 21.00
CA ASN A 891 3.41 30.63 21.17
C ASN A 891 3.59 31.97 20.41
N ASP A 892 4.78 32.23 19.89
CA ASP A 892 5.08 33.35 19.01
C ASP A 892 4.90 32.92 17.56
N VAL A 893 3.63 32.81 17.15
CA VAL A 893 3.18 32.26 15.87
C VAL A 893 1.98 33.03 15.31
N VAL A 894 1.90 33.17 13.99
CA VAL A 894 0.74 33.70 13.26
C VAL A 894 0.46 32.83 12.03
N TRP A 895 -0.84 32.66 11.71
CA TRP A 895 -1.32 31.87 10.58
C TRP A 895 -2.21 32.68 9.64
N PHE A 896 -2.04 32.41 8.35
CA PHE A 896 -2.81 32.95 7.22
C PHE A 896 -3.42 31.78 6.47
N PHE A 897 -4.75 31.74 6.33
CA PHE A 897 -5.48 30.63 5.72
C PHE A 897 -6.14 31.09 4.42
N GLU A 898 -6.00 30.30 3.36
CA GLU A 898 -6.78 30.55 2.15
C GLU A 898 -8.27 30.27 2.41
N PRO A 899 -9.20 31.02 1.79
CA PRO A 899 -10.62 30.82 2.00
C PRO A 899 -11.21 29.70 1.13
N THR A 900 -10.50 29.24 0.09
CA THR A 900 -10.97 28.26 -0.89
C THR A 900 -10.35 26.87 -0.67
N TYR A 901 -11.07 25.84 -1.10
CA TYR A 901 -10.64 24.44 -1.04
C TYR A 901 -10.42 23.86 -2.44
N PHE A 902 -9.54 22.89 -2.55
CA PHE A 902 -9.34 22.07 -3.74
C PHE A 902 -9.44 20.59 -3.36
N ALA A 903 -9.62 19.74 -4.37
CA ALA A 903 -9.68 18.30 -4.18
C ALA A 903 -8.38 17.61 -4.59
N ILE A 904 -8.02 16.56 -3.87
CA ILE A 904 -7.04 15.56 -4.29
C ILE A 904 -7.83 14.26 -4.43
N ARG A 905 -7.68 13.54 -5.55
CA ARG A 905 -8.42 12.30 -5.82
C ARG A 905 -7.48 11.20 -6.29
N HIS A 906 -7.94 9.96 -6.18
CA HIS A 906 -7.26 8.82 -6.78
C HIS A 906 -7.31 8.88 -8.32
N ASP A 907 -6.49 8.06 -9.00
CA ASP A 907 -6.58 7.95 -10.45
C ASP A 907 -7.97 7.43 -10.87
N PRO A 908 -8.70 8.14 -11.75
CA PRO A 908 -10.07 7.79 -12.12
C PRO A 908 -10.17 6.42 -12.83
N ARG A 909 -9.06 5.89 -13.36
CA ARG A 909 -9.03 4.56 -13.98
C ARG A 909 -9.21 3.43 -12.95
N LEU A 910 -8.99 3.68 -11.66
CA LEU A 910 -9.35 2.74 -10.59
C LEU A 910 -10.85 2.48 -10.52
N GLY A 911 -11.67 3.43 -10.99
CA GLY A 911 -13.13 3.35 -10.91
C GLY A 911 -13.69 3.58 -9.51
N LEU A 912 -12.86 4.02 -8.56
CA LEU A 912 -13.29 4.46 -7.23
C LEU A 912 -13.98 5.82 -7.34
N ILE A 913 -15.17 5.91 -6.77
CA ILE A 913 -16.00 7.11 -6.71
C ILE A 913 -16.03 7.55 -5.25
N PRO A 914 -15.66 8.80 -4.92
CA PRO A 914 -15.74 9.27 -3.55
C PRO A 914 -17.20 9.35 -3.09
N PRO A 915 -17.48 9.23 -1.77
CA PRO A 915 -18.83 9.29 -1.26
C PRO A 915 -19.45 10.66 -1.52
N THR A 916 -20.78 10.72 -1.56
CA THR A 916 -21.54 11.98 -1.61
C THR A 916 -22.12 12.28 -0.23
N VAL A 917 -22.04 13.55 0.18
CA VAL A 917 -22.66 14.03 1.42
C VAL A 917 -23.29 15.40 1.19
N ASN A 918 -24.46 15.62 1.78
CA ASN A 918 -25.16 16.89 1.73
C ASN A 918 -25.79 17.20 3.10
N MET A 919 -25.28 18.23 3.75
CA MET A 919 -25.81 18.74 5.01
C MET A 919 -27.17 19.40 4.77
N LEU A 920 -28.17 18.99 5.55
CA LEU A 920 -29.54 19.47 5.48
C LEU A 920 -29.82 20.52 6.55
N THR A 921 -29.40 20.28 7.80
CA THR A 921 -29.50 21.24 8.91
C THR A 921 -28.18 21.38 9.66
N PRO A 922 -27.87 22.56 10.24
CA PRO A 922 -28.67 23.80 10.22
C PRO A 922 -28.74 24.43 8.82
N VAL A 923 -29.69 25.33 8.57
CA VAL A 923 -29.76 26.10 7.30
C VAL A 923 -29.01 27.44 7.44
N ALA A 924 -28.56 28.01 6.32
CA ALA A 924 -27.83 29.28 6.35
C ALA A 924 -28.67 30.40 6.98
N GLY A 925 -28.04 31.19 7.86
CA GLY A 925 -28.66 32.30 8.60
C GLY A 925 -29.53 31.88 9.78
N GLN A 926 -29.65 30.59 10.09
CA GLN A 926 -30.37 30.12 11.28
C GLN A 926 -29.69 30.63 12.57
N GLY A 927 -30.49 30.86 13.61
CA GLY A 927 -29.99 31.25 14.93
C GLY A 927 -30.42 30.23 15.97
N PHE A 928 -29.48 29.78 16.79
CA PHE A 928 -29.73 28.89 17.92
C PHE A 928 -29.41 29.62 19.22
N ARG A 929 -30.22 29.45 20.25
CA ARG A 929 -29.99 30.11 21.54
C ARG A 929 -28.90 29.36 22.31
N GLY A 930 -28.00 30.06 23.00
CA GLY A 930 -27.07 29.42 23.95
C GLY A 930 -27.85 28.52 24.90
N GLY A 931 -27.37 27.28 25.08
CA GLY A 931 -28.07 26.25 25.84
C GLY A 931 -29.07 25.36 25.10
N SER A 932 -29.45 25.72 23.86
CA SER A 932 -30.32 24.91 23.00
C SER A 932 -29.56 23.76 22.34
N VAL A 933 -30.31 22.91 21.61
CA VAL A 933 -29.74 21.82 20.81
C VAL A 933 -29.76 22.22 19.33
N VAL A 934 -28.61 22.08 18.67
CA VAL A 934 -28.48 22.19 17.22
C VAL A 934 -28.64 20.79 16.62
N GLY A 935 -29.78 20.51 16.01
CA GLY A 935 -29.98 19.29 15.23
C GLY A 935 -29.22 19.35 13.91
N ILE A 936 -28.14 18.58 13.80
CA ILE A 936 -27.34 18.45 12.58
C ILE A 936 -27.85 17.24 11.81
N THR A 937 -28.26 17.42 10.57
CA THR A 937 -28.77 16.31 9.74
C THR A 937 -28.16 16.36 8.36
N TRP A 938 -27.96 15.19 7.75
CA TRP A 938 -27.38 15.07 6.43
C TRP A 938 -27.96 13.88 5.66
N SER A 939 -27.78 13.94 4.34
CA SER A 939 -27.92 12.78 3.46
C SER A 939 -26.54 12.39 2.95
N ALA A 940 -26.28 11.09 2.81
CA ALA A 940 -25.04 10.59 2.27
C ALA A 940 -25.23 9.22 1.60
N GLN A 941 -24.49 9.01 0.52
CA GLN A 941 -24.51 7.79 -0.29
C GLN A 941 -23.11 7.52 -0.83
N ASP A 942 -22.76 6.24 -0.88
CA ASP A 942 -21.59 5.75 -1.59
C ASP A 942 -22.07 4.71 -2.61
N SER A 943 -21.62 4.82 -3.86
CA SER A 943 -22.09 3.97 -4.96
C SER A 943 -21.31 2.67 -5.11
N ASP A 944 -20.21 2.51 -4.37
CA ASP A 944 -19.19 1.53 -4.65
C ASP A 944 -19.21 0.44 -3.55
N ASP A 945 -18.59 0.72 -2.40
CA ASP A 945 -18.33 -0.27 -1.35
C ASP A 945 -18.98 0.08 -0.01
N GLY A 946 -19.63 1.25 0.06
CA GLY A 946 -20.36 1.71 1.24
C GLY A 946 -19.57 2.70 2.09
N LEU A 947 -20.30 3.32 3.01
CA LEU A 947 -19.76 4.28 3.95
C LEU A 947 -19.07 3.54 5.11
N TYR A 948 -17.95 4.10 5.57
CA TYR A 948 -17.21 3.64 6.75
C TYR A 948 -17.58 4.45 7.99
N SER A 949 -17.51 5.78 7.91
CA SER A 949 -17.80 6.66 9.04
C SER A 949 -18.23 8.07 8.63
N PHE A 950 -18.76 8.81 9.61
CA PHE A 950 -18.89 10.26 9.52
C PHE A 950 -18.16 10.96 10.65
N ASP A 951 -17.62 12.14 10.33
CA ASP A 951 -17.20 13.12 11.33
C ASP A 951 -17.95 14.42 11.13
N ILE A 952 -18.01 15.22 12.18
CA ILE A 952 -18.56 16.57 12.17
C ILE A 952 -17.52 17.51 12.72
N GLN A 953 -17.26 18.60 12.01
CA GLN A 953 -16.38 19.65 12.47
C GLN A 953 -17.11 20.98 12.55
N VAL A 954 -16.69 21.82 13.50
CA VAL A 954 -17.22 23.16 13.76
C VAL A 954 -16.11 24.20 13.70
N SER A 955 -16.42 25.37 13.14
CA SER A 955 -15.60 26.57 13.25
C SER A 955 -16.41 27.67 13.91
N VAL A 956 -15.76 28.39 14.84
CA VAL A 956 -16.31 29.55 15.57
C VAL A 956 -15.47 30.82 15.36
N ASP A 957 -14.51 30.76 14.44
CA ASP A 957 -13.55 31.81 14.10
C ASP A 957 -13.61 32.18 12.60
N GLY A 958 -14.77 32.01 11.97
CA GLY A 958 -15.02 32.42 10.58
C GLY A 958 -14.50 31.45 9.51
N GLY A 959 -14.20 30.20 9.88
CA GLY A 959 -13.65 29.18 8.99
C GLY A 959 -12.12 29.15 8.94
N ASP A 960 -11.44 29.96 9.77
CA ASP A 960 -9.98 29.93 9.91
C ASP A 960 -9.51 28.60 10.47
N THR A 961 -10.14 28.12 11.55
CA THR A 961 -9.82 26.82 12.13
C THR A 961 -11.07 25.97 12.35
N TRP A 962 -10.92 24.67 12.12
CA TRP A 962 -11.95 23.66 12.31
C TRP A 962 -11.61 22.79 13.52
N LYS A 963 -12.64 22.45 14.31
CA LYS A 963 -12.54 21.64 15.52
C LYS A 963 -13.49 20.46 15.40
N LEU A 964 -13.07 19.30 15.88
CA LEU A 964 -13.92 18.13 15.88
C LEU A 964 -15.10 18.33 16.85
N LEU A 965 -16.30 18.02 16.36
CA LEU A 965 -17.54 18.00 17.11
C LEU A 965 -17.97 16.57 17.44
N ALA A 966 -17.78 15.67 16.49
CA ALA A 966 -17.95 14.23 16.62
C ALA A 966 -17.07 13.53 15.58
N GLU A 967 -16.51 12.37 15.92
CA GLU A 967 -15.75 11.53 15.00
C GLU A 967 -16.28 10.10 15.01
N HIS A 968 -15.93 9.34 13.98
CA HIS A 968 -16.18 7.90 13.92
C HIS A 968 -17.67 7.53 14.11
N LEU A 969 -18.58 8.43 13.75
CA LEU A 969 -20.01 8.13 13.77
C LEU A 969 -20.29 6.98 12.81
N ALA A 970 -21.17 6.07 13.22
CA ALA A 970 -21.50 4.87 12.48
C ALA A 970 -21.89 5.19 11.02
N PRO A 971 -21.63 4.30 10.05
CA PRO A 971 -21.93 4.54 8.64
C PRO A 971 -23.44 4.69 8.34
N THR A 972 -24.30 4.29 9.28
CA THR A 972 -25.75 4.48 9.24
C THR A 972 -26.22 5.83 9.81
N ALA A 973 -25.37 6.57 10.52
CA ALA A 973 -25.73 7.85 11.12
C ALA A 973 -26.14 8.87 10.06
N ARG A 974 -27.22 9.62 10.32
CA ARG A 974 -27.74 10.69 9.45
C ARG A 974 -28.11 11.96 10.21
N SER A 975 -27.99 11.90 11.53
CA SER A 975 -28.21 13.01 12.44
C SER A 975 -27.20 12.98 13.58
N TYR A 976 -26.97 14.15 14.16
CA TYR A 976 -26.22 14.34 15.39
C TYR A 976 -26.79 15.57 16.11
N ASN A 977 -27.02 15.44 17.41
CA ASN A 977 -27.54 16.53 18.23
C ASN A 977 -26.40 17.21 18.98
N TRP A 978 -26.16 18.49 18.68
CA TRP A 978 -25.15 19.27 19.38
C TRP A 978 -25.79 20.20 20.42
N ARG A 979 -25.65 19.84 21.70
CA ARG A 979 -26.06 20.72 22.81
C ARG A 979 -25.06 21.86 23.01
N LEU A 980 -25.56 23.09 22.87
CA LEU A 980 -24.78 24.30 23.07
C LEU A 980 -24.56 24.55 24.57
N PRO A 981 -23.38 25.06 24.98
CA PRO A 981 -23.22 25.60 26.31
C PRO A 981 -24.03 26.89 26.45
N ASP A 982 -24.12 27.38 27.69
CA ASP A 982 -24.46 28.79 27.93
C ASP A 982 -23.52 29.67 27.10
N SER A 983 -24.10 30.62 26.38
CA SER A 983 -23.35 31.42 25.40
C SER A 983 -23.67 32.89 25.52
N THR A 984 -22.63 33.70 25.33
CA THR A 984 -22.76 35.16 25.18
C THR A 984 -22.97 35.59 23.73
N GLY A 985 -23.04 34.64 22.81
CA GLY A 985 -23.29 34.82 21.39
C GLY A 985 -22.04 34.65 20.52
N ILE A 986 -22.19 33.93 19.40
CA ILE A 986 -21.18 33.71 18.36
C ILE A 986 -21.85 33.94 17.00
N ALA A 987 -21.41 34.95 16.26
CA ALA A 987 -22.11 35.41 15.06
C ALA A 987 -21.82 34.57 13.81
N ASP A 988 -20.62 34.03 13.69
CA ASP A 988 -20.18 33.19 12.55
C ASP A 988 -19.79 31.81 13.07
N VAL A 989 -20.77 30.90 13.08
CA VAL A 989 -20.55 29.48 13.31
C VAL A 989 -20.75 28.74 12.00
N ARG A 990 -19.80 27.87 11.69
CA ARG A 990 -19.84 27.01 10.50
C ARG A 990 -19.69 25.56 10.92
N LEU A 991 -20.37 24.67 10.22
CA LEU A 991 -20.30 23.23 10.45
C LEU A 991 -19.96 22.54 9.14
N ARG A 992 -19.25 21.42 9.18
CA ARG A 992 -19.19 20.49 8.06
C ARG A 992 -19.35 19.06 8.52
N VAL A 993 -20.07 18.27 7.72
CA VAL A 993 -20.10 16.81 7.83
C VAL A 993 -19.10 16.25 6.83
N ILE A 994 -18.28 15.32 7.29
CA ILE A 994 -17.27 14.59 6.50
C ILE A 994 -17.77 13.15 6.39
N ALA A 995 -17.99 12.66 5.17
CA ALA A 995 -18.31 11.26 4.92
C ALA A 995 -17.06 10.54 4.42
N ARG A 996 -16.79 9.35 4.95
CA ARG A 996 -15.71 8.48 4.46
C ARG A 996 -16.28 7.16 3.95
N ASP A 997 -15.76 6.69 2.82
CA ASP A 997 -16.04 5.34 2.32
C ASP A 997 -15.06 4.31 2.90
N MET A 998 -15.23 3.04 2.52
CA MET A 998 -14.35 1.93 2.92
C MET A 998 -12.89 2.08 2.43
N HIS A 999 -12.68 2.85 1.36
CA HIS A 999 -11.36 3.16 0.79
C HIS A 999 -10.77 4.47 1.35
N PHE A 1000 -11.40 5.03 2.38
CA PHE A 1000 -11.04 6.29 3.04
C PHE A 1000 -11.03 7.50 2.11
N GLN A 1001 -11.72 7.43 0.97
CA GLN A 1001 -12.04 8.64 0.22
C GLN A 1001 -13.04 9.44 1.03
N ASN A 1002 -12.79 10.73 1.18
CA ASN A 1002 -13.68 11.61 1.91
C ASN A 1002 -14.29 12.71 1.03
N SER A 1003 -15.50 13.11 1.43
CA SER A 1003 -16.20 14.27 0.89
C SER A 1003 -16.85 15.05 2.01
N THR A 1004 -16.99 16.37 1.82
CA THR A 1004 -17.46 17.29 2.86
C THR A 1004 -18.66 18.11 2.42
N SER A 1005 -19.51 18.50 3.38
CA SER A 1005 -20.65 19.39 3.12
C SER A 1005 -20.92 20.32 4.30
N GLY A 1006 -21.16 21.60 4.01
CA GLY A 1006 -21.57 22.62 4.98
C GLY A 1006 -20.52 23.70 5.31
N HIS A 1007 -19.29 23.58 4.81
CA HIS A 1007 -18.18 24.46 5.23
C HIS A 1007 -18.40 25.96 4.98
N ASP A 1008 -19.26 26.31 4.02
CA ASP A 1008 -19.66 27.66 3.63
C ASP A 1008 -20.96 28.13 4.32
N ARG A 1009 -21.62 27.25 5.07
CA ARG A 1009 -22.91 27.51 5.69
C ARG A 1009 -22.73 28.18 7.06
N ILE A 1010 -23.05 29.47 7.09
CA ILE A 1010 -22.99 30.29 8.30
C ILE A 1010 -24.33 30.27 9.04
N PHE A 1011 -24.27 30.03 10.35
CA PHE A 1011 -25.37 30.24 11.28
C PHE A 1011 -24.83 30.92 12.56
N SER A 1012 -25.71 31.28 13.48
CA SER A 1012 -25.32 31.99 14.71
C SER A 1012 -25.75 31.25 15.97
N ILE A 1013 -24.93 31.39 17.02
CA ILE A 1013 -25.33 31.16 18.40
C ILE A 1013 -25.71 32.53 18.98
N THR A 1014 -26.94 32.65 19.45
CA THR A 1014 -27.46 33.86 20.08
C THR A 1014 -27.31 33.77 21.61
N PRO A 1015 -27.20 34.91 22.33
CA PRO A 1015 -27.03 34.88 23.77
C PRO A 1015 -28.15 34.10 24.48
N GLY A 1016 -27.78 33.22 25.39
CA GLY A 1016 -28.73 32.40 26.14
C GLY A 1016 -28.06 31.47 27.14
N SER A 1017 -28.81 31.08 28.15
CA SER A 1017 -28.45 30.06 29.14
C SER A 1017 -29.38 28.87 28.99
N GLY A 1018 -28.81 27.67 28.91
CA GLY A 1018 -29.49 26.37 28.78
C GLY A 1018 -29.76 25.69 30.11
N MET A 1019 -29.19 26.19 31.20
CA MET A 1019 -29.65 25.80 32.51
C MET A 1019 -30.91 26.57 32.86
N ASN A 1020 -32.04 25.91 32.67
CA ASN A 1020 -32.94 25.71 33.80
C ASN A 1020 -33.87 24.50 33.65
N CYS A 1021 -33.83 23.71 32.57
CA CYS A 1021 -34.68 22.52 32.52
C CYS A 1021 -34.23 21.47 31.51
N LEU A 1022 -33.51 20.43 31.96
CA LEU A 1022 -33.12 19.34 31.07
C LEU A 1022 -34.32 18.46 30.67
N GLY A 1023 -35.36 18.44 31.51
CA GLY A 1023 -36.62 17.77 31.22
C GLY A 1023 -37.51 18.48 30.20
N ASP A 1024 -37.15 19.71 29.80
CA ASP A 1024 -37.81 20.49 28.76
C ASP A 1024 -37.19 20.14 27.40
N TRP A 1025 -37.64 19.01 26.84
CA TRP A 1025 -37.14 18.43 25.59
C TRP A 1025 -37.40 19.35 24.39
N ASN A 1026 -38.57 19.99 24.33
CA ASN A 1026 -38.94 20.87 23.22
C ASN A 1026 -38.51 22.33 23.41
N GLN A 1027 -37.92 22.64 24.56
CA GLN A 1027 -37.33 23.94 24.91
C GLN A 1027 -38.36 25.07 24.91
N ASP A 1028 -39.61 24.78 25.28
CA ASP A 1028 -40.69 25.77 25.41
C ASP A 1028 -40.62 26.56 26.73
N GLY A 1029 -39.73 26.15 27.64
CA GLY A 1029 -39.49 26.75 28.94
C GLY A 1029 -40.13 26.00 30.10
N ALA A 1030 -40.76 24.84 29.90
CA ALA A 1030 -41.38 24.05 30.97
C ALA A 1030 -41.35 22.53 30.72
N ALA A 1031 -40.68 21.76 31.58
CA ALA A 1031 -40.78 20.28 31.60
C ALA A 1031 -42.20 19.82 31.96
N ASN A 1032 -42.95 19.40 30.96
CA ASN A 1032 -44.33 18.96 31.08
C ASN A 1032 -44.60 17.75 30.16
N SER A 1033 -45.82 17.19 30.21
CA SER A 1033 -46.12 15.96 29.45
C SER A 1033 -45.81 16.07 27.95
N GLN A 1034 -45.81 17.28 27.38
CA GLN A 1034 -45.44 17.49 25.98
C GLN A 1034 -43.98 17.09 25.71
N ASP A 1035 -43.04 17.39 26.60
CA ASP A 1035 -41.63 16.98 26.48
C ASP A 1035 -41.45 15.47 26.47
N LEU A 1036 -42.18 14.77 27.33
CA LEU A 1036 -42.20 13.30 27.32
C LEU A 1036 -42.76 12.77 25.99
N PHE A 1037 -43.79 13.41 25.43
CA PHE A 1037 -44.38 13.00 24.16
C PHE A 1037 -43.56 13.41 22.92
N ASP A 1038 -42.65 14.37 23.06
CA ASP A 1038 -41.71 14.77 22.01
C ASP A 1038 -40.43 13.92 22.08
N PHE A 1039 -39.97 13.56 23.28
CA PHE A 1039 -38.83 12.67 23.51
C PHE A 1039 -39.07 11.23 23.03
N LEU A 1040 -40.24 10.65 23.34
CA LEU A 1040 -40.53 9.24 23.03
C LEU A 1040 -40.44 8.89 21.52
N PRO A 1041 -41.02 9.68 20.60
CA PRO A 1041 -40.85 9.45 19.17
C PRO A 1041 -39.38 9.49 18.74
N GLU A 1042 -38.61 10.47 19.20
CA GLU A 1042 -37.18 10.60 18.89
C GLU A 1042 -36.39 9.41 19.43
N PHE A 1043 -36.72 8.94 20.63
CA PHE A 1043 -36.12 7.76 21.26
C PHE A 1043 -36.32 6.49 20.41
N PHE A 1044 -37.54 6.27 19.91
CA PHE A 1044 -37.83 5.11 19.07
C PHE A 1044 -37.30 5.25 17.63
N THR A 1045 -36.79 6.43 17.23
CA THR A 1045 -36.13 6.66 15.94
C THR A 1045 -34.62 6.87 16.06
N ASP A 1046 -34.02 6.53 17.20
CA ASP A 1046 -32.58 6.62 17.45
C ASP A 1046 -32.02 8.07 17.35
N ASN A 1047 -32.84 9.04 17.76
CA ASN A 1047 -32.51 10.48 17.73
C ASN A 1047 -32.62 11.16 19.10
N ALA A 1048 -32.73 10.40 20.19
CA ALA A 1048 -32.90 10.93 21.55
C ALA A 1048 -31.74 10.55 22.48
N ASP A 1049 -30.52 10.69 21.97
CA ASP A 1049 -29.27 10.64 22.73
C ASP A 1049 -29.23 11.82 23.73
N PHE A 1050 -29.78 11.59 24.92
CA PHE A 1050 -29.96 12.55 26.00
C PHE A 1050 -28.66 12.78 26.76
N ASN A 1051 -27.88 11.72 26.96
CA ASN A 1051 -26.60 11.77 27.67
C ASN A 1051 -25.43 12.16 26.74
N MET A 1052 -25.68 12.20 25.43
CA MET A 1052 -24.77 12.59 24.35
C MET A 1052 -23.58 11.63 24.18
N ASP A 1053 -23.79 10.34 24.44
CA ASP A 1053 -22.78 9.29 24.27
C ASP A 1053 -22.66 8.78 22.81
N GLY A 1054 -23.47 9.33 21.90
CA GLY A 1054 -23.49 8.99 20.49
C GLY A 1054 -24.43 7.84 20.13
N SER A 1055 -25.17 7.26 21.10
CA SER A 1055 -26.08 6.13 20.89
C SER A 1055 -27.39 6.32 21.66
N THR A 1056 -28.55 6.33 20.99
CA THR A 1056 -29.83 6.38 21.73
C THR A 1056 -30.14 5.00 22.33
N ASN A 1057 -30.06 4.89 23.65
CA ASN A 1057 -30.21 3.63 24.37
C ASN A 1057 -30.96 3.79 25.71
N SER A 1058 -31.16 2.69 26.45
CA SER A 1058 -31.94 2.74 27.69
C SER A 1058 -31.41 3.74 28.73
N GLN A 1059 -30.12 4.06 28.70
CA GLN A 1059 -29.52 5.06 29.58
C GLN A 1059 -30.12 6.45 29.31
N ASP A 1060 -30.25 6.86 28.05
CA ASP A 1060 -30.90 8.13 27.66
C ASP A 1060 -32.32 8.24 28.17
N PHE A 1061 -33.07 7.14 28.10
CA PHE A 1061 -34.43 7.09 28.60
C PHE A 1061 -34.50 7.38 30.10
N PHE A 1062 -33.59 6.76 30.90
CA PHE A 1062 -33.57 6.95 32.34
C PHE A 1062 -32.99 8.31 32.75
N ASP A 1063 -32.01 8.82 32.03
CA ASP A 1063 -31.43 10.15 32.27
C ASP A 1063 -32.47 11.24 31.95
N PHE A 1064 -33.21 11.10 30.83
CA PHE A 1064 -34.33 11.98 30.50
C PHE A 1064 -35.41 11.94 31.57
N LEU A 1065 -35.88 10.76 32.00
CA LEU A 1065 -36.91 10.67 33.04
C LEU A 1065 -36.46 11.30 34.36
N SER A 1066 -35.19 11.11 34.73
CA SER A 1066 -34.63 11.71 35.93
C SER A 1066 -34.66 13.24 35.86
N ALA A 1067 -34.27 13.81 34.72
CA ALA A 1067 -34.35 15.24 34.46
C ALA A 1067 -35.80 15.75 34.39
N PHE A 1068 -36.69 15.02 33.74
CA PHE A 1068 -38.10 15.33 33.59
C PHE A 1068 -38.82 15.46 34.94
N PHE A 1069 -38.57 14.51 35.85
CA PHE A 1069 -39.18 14.53 37.18
C PHE A 1069 -38.47 15.47 38.17
N ALA A 1070 -37.21 15.83 37.92
CA ALA A 1070 -36.53 16.89 38.66
C ALA A 1070 -37.12 18.28 38.36
N GLY A 1071 -37.70 18.46 37.18
CA GLY A 1071 -38.33 19.69 36.73
C GLY A 1071 -37.34 20.78 36.33
N CYS A 1072 -37.88 22.00 36.19
CA CYS A 1072 -37.16 23.25 36.03
C CYS A 1072 -37.21 24.03 37.37
#